data_AF-A0A6G3SUV1-F1
#
_entry.id   AF-A0A6G3SUV1-F1
#
_cell.length_a   1.000
_cell.length_b   1.000
_cell.length_c   1.000
_cell.angle_alpha   90.00
_cell.angle_beta   90.00
_cell.angle_gamma   90.00
#
_symmetry.space_group_name_H-M   'P 1'
#
loop_
_entity.id
_entity.type
_entity.pdbx_description
1 polymer ?
#
loop_
_entity_poly.entity_id
_entity_poly.type
_entity_poly.pdbx_seq_one_letter_code
_entity_poly.pdbx_strand_id
1 'polypeptide(L)'
;MTGGLLTAALVSGTFLAPAAHAVVGTPSADNAYAFTARLDIGDGKRACSAVLVDRDWLLTAASCFADNPAAAQQLLPGAPKDATTAFVGRTDSTTTAGQVRTVVRLVPRADRDLVLARLSKPVTTIAPAALATTAPAAGETLTGTGFGRTADEWAPIKMHQGRFTVDGSDATSVNITGVDGAAVCAGDTGGPVFREQGGTVAIVGINSRSWQGGCFGTDAAETRTGAVESRVDDLQGWLTETVTAPEFVDYNGDGHRDVAIADPKATVGSAAEAGLVRVVYGNGVAPSEVIQGGPGVGGGPEAKDGFGSALAPVDYNADGYTDLVVGTPNEDIGSVADAGLVQVVYGSPAGLGKGRGGTTFEQGKGTGALLGSVSEAKDYMGFSLAAGNTSAGDPYILIGAPGEDLETTVDAGNALYVRGDTSVAINQGKDDLPGAAETGDQFGYSVAGSPGHLAIGIPNEAIGTVAKTGGIQILKHDLNANKIPTPVKSLHQDTEGISGAAEANDLFGKALSMTSYRADAAATDRDSVIAVGSPGEAITVADADRANAGRVVNLRVTAAGAVSELQEIQQEKADVTGTSETGDRFGEQVSVVNTSPRSVGTATTMLLAVGIPGENEGTAVDSGAVQTFSLIGAPGAADRWIVPGSAAGLPGVPGAGELLGTSITATATDLYIGMPNGPGARGAAHLMPWSNVTGGAVAPVTTYEPGKDGLPAVGKAFGAAIQ
;
A
#
# COMPACT_ATOMS: atom_id res chain seq x y z
N MET A 1 -13.45 60.43 -85.37
CA MET A 1 -13.17 59.13 -86.00
C MET A 1 -13.42 58.05 -84.96
N THR A 2 -14.25 57.05 -85.32
CA THR A 2 -14.40 55.70 -84.71
C THR A 2 -14.63 55.61 -83.20
N GLY A 3 -15.72 55.05 -82.63
CA GLY A 3 -16.80 54.20 -83.12
C GLY A 3 -17.03 53.02 -82.13
N GLY A 4 -18.27 52.79 -81.68
CA GLY A 4 -18.79 51.54 -81.06
C GLY A 4 -18.37 51.22 -79.62
N LEU A 5 -19.05 50.40 -78.82
CA LEU A 5 -20.32 49.66 -78.94
C LEU A 5 -20.66 49.11 -77.53
N LEU A 6 -21.95 48.92 -77.21
CA LEU A 6 -22.43 48.19 -76.02
C LEU A 6 -21.92 46.73 -75.99
N THR A 7 -21.68 46.18 -74.79
CA THR A 7 -21.94 44.75 -74.50
C THR A 7 -22.19 44.54 -73.00
N ALA A 8 -23.38 44.01 -72.69
CA ALA A 8 -23.71 43.43 -71.41
C ALA A 8 -23.17 41.99 -71.37
N ALA A 9 -22.51 41.60 -70.28
CA ALA A 9 -22.18 40.21 -69.99
C ALA A 9 -22.75 39.86 -68.62
N LEU A 10 -23.73 38.96 -68.61
CA LEU A 10 -24.10 38.17 -67.44
C LEU A 10 -22.87 37.36 -67.01
N VAL A 11 -22.48 37.48 -65.75
CA VAL A 11 -21.66 36.44 -65.10
C VAL A 11 -22.48 35.89 -63.94
N SER A 12 -22.85 34.63 -64.12
CA SER A 12 -23.55 33.77 -63.19
C SER A 12 -22.84 33.77 -61.84
N GLY A 13 -23.57 34.12 -60.78
CA GLY A 13 -23.11 33.88 -59.41
C GLY A 13 -23.05 32.39 -59.16
N THR A 14 -21.87 31.80 -59.24
CA THR A 14 -21.58 30.52 -58.60
C THR A 14 -21.63 30.76 -57.10
N PHE A 15 -22.73 30.36 -56.46
CA PHE A 15 -22.70 30.02 -55.04
C PHE A 15 -21.73 28.85 -54.90
N LEU A 16 -20.46 29.15 -54.62
CA LEU A 16 -19.61 28.20 -53.92
C LEU A 16 -20.20 28.08 -52.53
N ALA A 17 -21.09 27.10 -52.35
CA ALA A 17 -21.30 26.56 -51.02
C ALA A 17 -19.90 26.21 -50.49
N PRO A 18 -19.51 26.64 -49.29
CA PRO A 18 -18.29 26.11 -48.70
C PRO A 18 -18.45 24.60 -48.72
N ALA A 19 -17.43 23.88 -49.19
CA ALA A 19 -17.34 22.45 -48.93
C ALA A 19 -17.61 22.28 -47.44
N ALA A 20 -18.68 21.55 -47.09
CA ALA A 20 -18.99 21.26 -45.71
C ALA A 20 -17.73 20.61 -45.12
N HIS A 21 -17.03 21.35 -44.28
CA HIS A 21 -15.94 20.82 -43.48
C HIS A 21 -16.63 19.90 -42.47
N ALA A 22 -16.69 18.61 -42.78
CA ALA A 22 -16.98 17.63 -41.76
C ALA A 22 -15.70 17.54 -40.89
N VAL A 23 -15.77 18.00 -39.65
CA VAL A 23 -14.69 17.82 -38.66
C VAL A 23 -15.27 17.11 -37.44
N VAL A 24 -14.75 15.91 -37.21
CA VAL A 24 -14.86 15.14 -35.97
C VAL A 24 -13.91 15.80 -34.96
N GLY A 25 -14.44 16.74 -34.16
CA GLY A 25 -13.81 17.36 -32.99
C GLY A 25 -12.58 18.25 -33.23
N THR A 26 -12.51 19.40 -32.56
CA THR A 26 -11.26 20.20 -32.54
C THR A 26 -10.22 19.51 -31.66
N PRO A 27 -8.94 19.43 -32.05
CA PRO A 27 -7.87 19.06 -31.12
C PRO A 27 -7.99 19.90 -29.85
N SER A 28 -7.93 19.25 -28.70
CA SER A 28 -7.95 19.97 -27.43
C SER A 28 -6.69 20.84 -27.31
N ALA A 29 -6.83 22.00 -26.68
CA ALA A 29 -5.67 22.80 -26.33
C ALA A 29 -4.75 21.98 -25.41
N ASP A 30 -3.44 22.21 -25.52
CA ASP A 30 -2.46 21.53 -24.69
C ASP A 30 -2.81 21.70 -23.20
N ASN A 31 -2.85 20.59 -22.47
CA ASN A 31 -3.21 20.47 -21.05
C ASN A 31 -4.69 20.73 -20.67
N ALA A 32 -5.58 21.00 -21.64
CA ALA A 32 -7.01 21.03 -21.35
C ALA A 32 -7.51 19.62 -20.96
N TYR A 33 -8.43 19.53 -19.99
CA TYR A 33 -9.05 18.28 -19.54
C TYR A 33 -8.06 17.15 -19.24
N ALA A 34 -6.96 17.47 -18.54
CA ALA A 34 -5.88 16.53 -18.25
C ALA A 34 -6.30 15.26 -17.48
N PHE A 35 -7.50 15.23 -16.87
CA PHE A 35 -8.07 14.02 -16.27
C PHE A 35 -8.42 12.93 -17.31
N THR A 36 -8.56 13.27 -18.58
CA THR A 36 -8.84 12.30 -19.64
C THR A 36 -7.57 11.52 -19.96
N ALA A 37 -7.70 10.21 -20.01
CA ALA A 37 -6.60 9.28 -20.21
C ALA A 37 -6.79 8.45 -21.47
N ARG A 38 -5.68 8.04 -22.08
CA ARG A 38 -5.64 7.01 -23.13
C ARG A 38 -5.26 5.68 -22.49
N LEU A 39 -5.96 4.62 -22.88
CA LEU A 39 -5.62 3.24 -22.55
C LEU A 39 -5.08 2.55 -23.80
N ASP A 40 -3.93 1.90 -23.64
CA ASP A 40 -3.37 0.96 -24.60
C ASP A 40 -3.42 -0.44 -23.99
N ILE A 41 -4.24 -1.31 -24.57
CA ILE A 41 -4.56 -2.63 -24.03
C ILE A 41 -3.93 -3.69 -24.93
N GLY A 42 -3.10 -4.54 -24.33
CA GLY A 42 -2.47 -5.69 -24.97
C GLY A 42 -1.39 -5.34 -25.98
N ASP A 43 -0.63 -4.26 -25.75
CA ASP A 43 0.43 -3.77 -26.63
C ASP A 43 -0.08 -3.43 -28.05
N GLY A 44 -1.04 -2.49 -28.10
CA GLY A 44 -1.64 -2.01 -29.34
C GLY A 44 -2.81 -2.85 -29.88
N LYS A 45 -3.24 -3.93 -29.19
CA LYS A 45 -4.41 -4.72 -29.62
C LYS A 45 -5.69 -3.88 -29.61
N ARG A 46 -5.85 -3.00 -28.63
CA ARG A 46 -7.01 -2.11 -28.50
C ARG A 46 -6.61 -0.79 -27.85
N ALA A 47 -7.18 0.29 -28.35
CA ALA A 47 -7.10 1.60 -27.72
C ALA A 47 -8.48 2.00 -27.20
N CYS A 48 -8.50 2.56 -25.99
CA CYS A 48 -9.69 3.13 -25.36
C CYS A 48 -9.35 4.48 -24.71
N SER A 49 -10.38 5.18 -24.29
CA SER A 49 -10.28 6.39 -23.47
C SER A 49 -10.74 6.09 -22.03
N ALA A 50 -10.39 6.95 -21.09
CA ALA A 50 -10.77 6.83 -19.68
C ALA A 50 -10.76 8.21 -19.00
N VAL A 51 -11.23 8.27 -17.77
CA VAL A 51 -11.15 9.48 -16.92
C VAL A 51 -10.59 9.15 -15.54
N LEU A 52 -9.66 9.96 -15.05
CA LEU A 52 -9.16 9.91 -13.69
C LEU A 52 -10.24 10.40 -12.72
N VAL A 53 -10.70 9.53 -11.83
CA VAL A 53 -11.77 9.82 -10.83
C VAL A 53 -11.29 9.72 -9.39
N ASP A 54 -10.16 9.04 -9.17
CA ASP A 54 -9.34 9.11 -7.96
C ASP A 54 -7.87 9.02 -8.39
N ARG A 55 -6.92 9.46 -7.55
CA ARG A 55 -5.50 9.41 -7.89
C ARG A 55 -5.04 8.00 -8.30
N ASP A 56 -5.66 6.96 -7.74
CA ASP A 56 -5.30 5.56 -7.99
C ASP A 56 -6.24 4.89 -9.01
N TRP A 57 -7.29 5.56 -9.50
CA TRP A 57 -8.35 4.92 -10.28
C TRP A 57 -8.82 5.72 -11.48
N LEU A 58 -8.89 5.03 -12.62
CA LEU A 58 -9.60 5.47 -13.81
C LEU A 58 -11.00 4.87 -13.85
N LEU A 59 -11.97 5.61 -14.36
CA LEU A 59 -13.27 5.11 -14.78
C LEU A 59 -13.29 5.01 -16.32
N THR A 60 -13.74 3.88 -16.84
CA THR A 60 -13.81 3.60 -18.29
C THR A 60 -14.89 2.55 -18.58
N ALA A 61 -15.05 2.15 -19.84
CA ALA A 61 -16.02 1.14 -20.25
C ALA A 61 -15.49 -0.29 -20.00
N ALA A 62 -16.32 -1.18 -19.48
CA ALA A 62 -15.96 -2.59 -19.28
C ALA A 62 -15.70 -3.31 -20.63
N SER A 63 -16.38 -2.86 -21.69
CA SER A 63 -16.21 -3.33 -23.07
C SER A 63 -14.78 -3.16 -23.59
N CYS A 64 -13.97 -2.27 -23.02
CA CYS A 64 -12.55 -2.12 -23.35
C CYS A 64 -11.73 -3.37 -22.96
N PHE A 65 -12.06 -4.02 -21.85
CA PHE A 65 -11.31 -5.17 -21.32
C PHE A 65 -11.98 -6.52 -21.61
N ALA A 66 -13.24 -6.51 -22.05
CA ALA A 66 -13.93 -7.74 -22.42
C ALA A 66 -13.39 -8.33 -23.74
N ASP A 67 -13.25 -9.66 -23.76
CA ASP A 67 -12.90 -10.42 -24.98
C ASP A 67 -13.90 -10.13 -26.11
N ASN A 68 -15.19 -10.10 -25.76
CA ASN A 68 -16.27 -9.63 -26.62
C ASN A 68 -16.85 -8.32 -26.04
N PRO A 69 -16.61 -7.16 -26.68
CA PRO A 69 -17.16 -5.87 -26.24
C PRO A 69 -18.69 -5.86 -26.11
N ALA A 70 -19.41 -6.69 -26.87
CA ALA A 70 -20.88 -6.82 -26.76
C ALA A 70 -21.34 -7.60 -25.51
N ALA A 71 -20.42 -8.25 -24.80
CA ALA A 71 -20.66 -9.02 -23.58
C ALA A 71 -19.90 -8.44 -22.38
N ALA A 72 -19.74 -7.11 -22.33
CA ALA A 72 -18.97 -6.38 -21.31
C ALA A 72 -19.36 -6.72 -19.86
N GLN A 73 -20.62 -7.08 -19.62
CA GLN A 73 -21.13 -7.44 -18.29
C GLN A 73 -20.57 -8.78 -17.75
N GLN A 74 -19.85 -9.55 -18.58
CA GLN A 74 -19.18 -10.80 -18.18
C GLN A 74 -17.74 -10.56 -17.67
N LEU A 75 -17.24 -9.32 -17.71
CA LEU A 75 -15.94 -8.99 -17.18
C LEU A 75 -15.91 -9.29 -15.67
N LEU A 76 -14.91 -10.06 -15.24
CA LEU A 76 -14.69 -10.40 -13.84
C LEU A 76 -13.79 -9.35 -13.17
N PRO A 77 -13.96 -9.11 -11.85
CA PRO A 77 -12.97 -8.34 -11.09
C PRO A 77 -11.63 -9.07 -11.05
N GLY A 78 -10.54 -8.31 -10.88
CA GLY A 78 -9.17 -8.84 -10.78
C GLY A 78 -8.22 -8.17 -11.75
N ALA A 79 -7.03 -8.74 -11.94
CA ALA A 79 -6.05 -8.21 -12.88
C ALA A 79 -6.59 -8.20 -14.33
N PRO A 80 -6.25 -7.19 -15.15
CA PRO A 80 -6.60 -7.20 -16.56
C PRO A 80 -5.92 -8.37 -17.28
N LYS A 81 -6.67 -9.08 -18.13
CA LYS A 81 -6.16 -10.21 -18.92
C LYS A 81 -4.99 -9.82 -19.84
N ASP A 82 -5.10 -8.64 -20.44
CA ASP A 82 -4.08 -8.06 -21.31
C ASP A 82 -3.38 -6.92 -20.55
N ALA A 83 -2.05 -6.89 -20.61
CA ALA A 83 -1.24 -5.80 -20.05
C ALA A 83 -1.75 -4.47 -20.60
N THR A 84 -2.03 -3.51 -19.71
CA THR A 84 -2.70 -2.26 -20.09
C THR A 84 -1.91 -1.07 -19.57
N THR A 85 -1.55 -0.17 -20.47
CA THR A 85 -0.87 1.09 -20.16
C THR A 85 -1.85 2.25 -20.22
N ALA A 86 -1.90 3.04 -19.16
CA ALA A 86 -2.66 4.28 -19.07
C ALA A 86 -1.74 5.50 -19.20
N PHE A 87 -2.12 6.42 -20.09
CA PHE A 87 -1.47 7.71 -20.29
C PHE A 87 -2.41 8.80 -19.77
N VAL A 88 -2.08 9.40 -18.62
CA VAL A 88 -2.93 10.38 -17.92
C VAL A 88 -2.32 11.77 -18.01
N GLY A 89 -3.10 12.80 -18.30
CA GLY A 89 -2.59 14.17 -18.42
C GLY A 89 -1.74 14.43 -19.67
N ARG A 90 -1.80 13.53 -20.66
CA ARG A 90 -1.03 13.61 -21.90
C ARG A 90 -1.94 13.90 -23.09
N THR A 91 -2.26 15.17 -23.28
CA THR A 91 -3.10 15.66 -24.40
C THR A 91 -2.45 15.49 -25.78
N ASP A 92 -1.12 15.36 -25.83
CA ASP A 92 -0.34 14.96 -27.01
C ASP A 92 0.56 13.77 -26.64
N SER A 93 0.27 12.61 -27.24
CA SER A 93 0.91 11.32 -26.98
C SER A 93 2.41 11.30 -27.30
N THR A 94 2.91 12.25 -28.10
CA THR A 94 4.34 12.39 -28.42
C THR A 94 5.15 13.06 -27.32
N THR A 95 4.48 13.73 -26.38
CA THR A 95 5.13 14.44 -25.28
C THR A 95 5.35 13.52 -24.08
N THR A 96 6.26 13.91 -23.20
CA THR A 96 6.43 13.28 -21.89
C THR A 96 5.61 13.96 -20.79
N ALA A 97 4.73 14.90 -21.16
CA ALA A 97 3.80 15.53 -20.23
C ALA A 97 2.82 14.49 -19.68
N GLY A 98 2.33 14.71 -18.45
CA GLY A 98 1.47 13.77 -17.75
C GLY A 98 2.22 12.62 -17.09
N GLN A 99 1.51 11.53 -16.84
CA GLN A 99 2.02 10.36 -16.12
C GLN A 99 1.58 9.06 -16.82
N VAL A 100 2.48 8.09 -16.87
CA VAL A 100 2.23 6.76 -17.44
C VAL A 100 2.14 5.75 -16.31
N ARG A 101 1.12 4.89 -16.35
CA ARG A 101 0.86 3.87 -15.34
C ARG A 101 0.41 2.57 -16.01
N THR A 102 0.68 1.45 -15.38
CA THR A 102 0.01 0.19 -15.72
C THR A 102 -1.32 0.10 -14.98
N VAL A 103 -2.36 -0.44 -15.62
CA VAL A 103 -3.59 -0.86 -14.94
C VAL A 103 -3.37 -2.24 -14.34
N VAL A 104 -3.62 -2.38 -13.04
CA VAL A 104 -3.29 -3.61 -12.29
C VAL A 104 -4.51 -4.33 -11.73
N ARG A 105 -5.67 -3.66 -11.63
CA ARG A 105 -6.91 -4.26 -11.14
C ARG A 105 -8.13 -3.63 -11.78
N LEU A 106 -9.14 -4.45 -12.05
CA LEU A 106 -10.43 -4.08 -12.58
C LEU A 106 -11.52 -4.36 -11.54
N VAL A 107 -12.45 -3.43 -11.39
CA VAL A 107 -13.68 -3.58 -10.60
C VAL A 107 -14.85 -3.20 -11.50
N PRO A 108 -15.50 -4.18 -12.17
CA PRO A 108 -16.58 -3.93 -13.12
C PRO A 108 -17.93 -3.66 -12.44
N ARG A 109 -18.79 -2.90 -13.10
CA ARG A 109 -20.22 -2.78 -12.77
C ARG A 109 -21.00 -3.92 -13.40
N ALA A 110 -21.95 -4.47 -12.65
CA ALA A 110 -22.84 -5.52 -13.17
C ALA A 110 -24.01 -4.96 -14.00
N ASP A 111 -24.42 -3.71 -13.78
CA ASP A 111 -25.66 -3.13 -14.33
C ASP A 111 -25.44 -2.23 -15.57
N ARG A 112 -24.21 -1.85 -15.88
CA ARG A 112 -23.87 -0.97 -17.00
C ARG A 112 -22.44 -1.19 -17.48
N ASP A 113 -22.13 -0.74 -18.70
CA ASP A 113 -20.81 -0.87 -19.31
C ASP A 113 -19.81 0.10 -18.67
N LEU A 114 -19.34 -0.24 -17.47
CA LEU A 114 -18.39 0.54 -16.68
C LEU A 114 -17.45 -0.38 -15.90
N VAL A 115 -16.22 0.08 -15.73
CA VAL A 115 -15.21 -0.54 -14.88
C VAL A 115 -14.34 0.54 -14.25
N LEU A 116 -14.05 0.37 -12.97
CA LEU A 116 -12.97 1.09 -12.30
C LEU A 116 -11.67 0.32 -12.52
N ALA A 117 -10.66 1.00 -13.04
CA ALA A 117 -9.34 0.46 -13.36
C ALA A 117 -8.29 1.08 -12.43
N ARG A 118 -7.76 0.27 -11.51
CA ARG A 118 -6.72 0.66 -10.56
C ARG A 118 -5.39 0.81 -11.27
N LEU A 119 -4.69 1.88 -10.97
CA LEU A 119 -3.34 2.16 -11.44
C LEU A 119 -2.29 1.56 -10.50
N SER A 120 -1.18 1.10 -11.07
CA SER A 120 0.02 0.61 -10.36
C SER A 120 0.58 1.62 -9.35
N LYS A 121 0.41 2.92 -9.60
CA LYS A 121 0.86 4.02 -8.73
C LYS A 121 -0.10 5.21 -8.84
N PRO A 122 -0.25 6.01 -7.77
CA PRO A 122 -1.07 7.20 -7.77
C PRO A 122 -0.62 8.21 -8.84
N VAL A 123 -1.61 8.93 -9.36
CA VAL A 123 -1.43 10.12 -10.18
C VAL A 123 -1.44 11.34 -9.28
N THR A 124 -0.28 11.94 -9.06
CA THR A 124 -0.08 12.97 -8.02
C THR A 124 -0.13 14.41 -8.54
N THR A 125 -0.03 14.62 -9.85
CA THR A 125 0.07 15.96 -10.47
C THR A 125 -1.16 16.36 -11.28
N ILE A 126 -2.12 15.44 -11.47
CA ILE A 126 -3.35 15.67 -12.23
C ILE A 126 -4.53 15.55 -11.29
N ALA A 127 -5.39 16.57 -11.26
CA ALA A 127 -6.60 16.54 -10.45
C ALA A 127 -7.62 15.57 -11.05
N PRO A 128 -8.17 14.62 -10.26
CA PRO A 128 -9.28 13.79 -10.70
C PRO A 128 -10.54 14.61 -10.99
N ALA A 129 -11.38 14.13 -11.91
CA ALA A 129 -12.68 14.72 -12.20
C ALA A 129 -13.75 14.16 -11.28
N ALA A 130 -14.64 15.03 -10.77
CA ALA A 130 -15.77 14.62 -9.96
C ALA A 130 -16.90 14.05 -10.84
N LEU A 131 -17.62 13.05 -10.32
CA LEU A 131 -18.86 12.60 -10.92
C LEU A 131 -19.96 13.65 -10.71
N ALA A 132 -20.84 13.81 -11.68
CA ALA A 132 -22.07 14.59 -11.50
C ALA A 132 -22.93 13.96 -10.41
N THR A 133 -23.78 14.75 -9.77
CA THR A 133 -24.74 14.28 -8.74
C THR A 133 -26.19 14.36 -9.22
N THR A 134 -26.39 14.78 -10.46
CA THR A 134 -27.71 14.94 -11.08
C THR A 134 -27.69 14.39 -12.49
N ALA A 135 -28.72 13.62 -12.83
CA ALA A 135 -28.95 13.15 -14.19
C ALA A 135 -29.01 14.32 -15.20
N PRO A 136 -28.52 14.12 -16.44
CA PRO A 136 -28.60 15.14 -17.48
C PRO A 136 -30.02 15.36 -17.97
N ALA A 137 -30.34 16.59 -18.35
CA ALA A 137 -31.65 16.94 -18.89
C ALA A 137 -31.68 16.84 -20.42
N ALA A 138 -32.81 16.41 -20.99
CA ALA A 138 -32.99 16.45 -22.44
C ALA A 138 -32.82 17.88 -22.98
N GLY A 139 -32.08 18.02 -24.08
CA GLY A 139 -31.69 19.31 -24.68
C GLY A 139 -30.46 19.96 -24.04
N GLU A 140 -29.91 19.41 -22.96
CA GLU A 140 -28.64 19.87 -22.40
C GLU A 140 -27.49 19.65 -23.40
N THR A 141 -26.56 20.60 -23.49
CA THR A 141 -25.32 20.44 -24.26
C THR A 141 -24.17 20.05 -23.34
N LEU A 142 -23.51 18.93 -23.65
CA LEU A 142 -22.37 18.38 -22.93
C LEU A 142 -21.10 18.41 -23.80
N THR A 143 -19.94 18.31 -23.14
CA THR A 143 -18.64 18.16 -23.81
C THR A 143 -18.15 16.73 -23.61
N GLY A 144 -17.70 16.09 -24.68
CA GLY A 144 -17.02 14.80 -24.64
C GLY A 144 -15.56 14.93 -25.05
N THR A 145 -14.66 14.18 -24.42
CA THR A 145 -13.24 14.12 -24.78
C THR A 145 -12.76 12.69 -24.94
N GLY A 146 -11.80 12.45 -25.83
CA GLY A 146 -11.24 11.12 -26.07
C GLY A 146 -10.06 11.09 -27.04
N PHE A 147 -9.56 9.88 -27.25
CA PHE A 147 -8.45 9.55 -28.15
C PHE A 147 -8.88 8.60 -29.29
N GLY A 148 -10.19 8.56 -29.57
CA GLY A 148 -10.73 7.80 -30.68
C GLY A 148 -10.40 8.39 -32.04
N ARG A 149 -10.69 7.62 -33.09
CA ARG A 149 -10.51 8.03 -34.48
C ARG A 149 -11.16 9.39 -34.76
N THR A 150 -10.53 10.18 -35.62
CA THR A 150 -11.19 11.35 -36.20
C THR A 150 -11.82 10.99 -37.55
N ALA A 151 -12.25 11.98 -38.33
CA ALA A 151 -12.66 11.78 -39.72
C ALA A 151 -11.50 11.33 -40.62
N ASP A 152 -10.29 11.82 -40.31
CA ASP A 152 -9.13 11.77 -41.22
C ASP A 152 -7.98 10.92 -40.66
N GLU A 153 -8.03 10.55 -39.38
CA GLU A 153 -6.94 9.85 -38.69
C GLU A 153 -7.41 8.59 -37.96
N TRP A 154 -6.74 7.47 -38.25
CA TRP A 154 -7.03 6.15 -37.66
C TRP A 154 -6.63 6.01 -36.19
N ALA A 155 -5.58 6.70 -35.74
CA ALA A 155 -5.08 6.61 -34.38
C ALA A 155 -4.47 7.95 -33.95
N PRO A 156 -5.31 8.92 -33.55
CA PRO A 156 -4.84 10.25 -33.21
C PRO A 156 -3.78 10.27 -32.12
N ILE A 157 -2.74 11.06 -32.35
CA ILE A 157 -1.72 11.34 -31.34
C ILE A 157 -2.19 12.39 -30.33
N LYS A 158 -3.19 13.22 -30.69
CA LYS A 158 -3.76 14.25 -29.81
C LYS A 158 -5.13 13.85 -29.29
N MET A 159 -5.48 14.37 -28.11
CA MET A 159 -6.83 14.29 -27.58
C MET A 159 -7.75 15.24 -28.36
N HIS A 160 -8.98 14.79 -28.58
CA HIS A 160 -10.02 15.58 -29.23
C HIS A 160 -11.21 15.82 -28.30
N GLN A 161 -11.97 16.87 -28.62
CA GLN A 161 -13.21 17.19 -27.93
C GLN A 161 -14.35 17.43 -28.92
N GLY A 162 -15.57 17.10 -28.49
CA GLY A 162 -16.81 17.34 -29.24
C GLY A 162 -17.94 17.80 -28.34
N ARG A 163 -18.95 18.46 -28.92
CA ARG A 163 -20.17 18.84 -28.20
C ARG A 163 -21.31 17.91 -28.58
N PHE A 164 -22.14 17.58 -27.61
CA PHE A 164 -23.26 16.66 -27.78
C PHE A 164 -24.51 17.18 -27.09
N THR A 165 -25.67 17.04 -27.73
CA THR A 165 -26.97 17.33 -27.13
C THR A 165 -27.53 16.07 -26.53
N VAL A 166 -28.08 16.15 -25.32
CA VAL A 166 -28.75 15.03 -24.66
C VAL A 166 -30.13 14.82 -25.28
N ASP A 167 -30.36 13.64 -25.84
CA ASP A 167 -31.65 13.26 -26.43
C ASP A 167 -32.62 12.79 -25.33
N GLY A 168 -32.09 12.06 -24.34
CA GLY A 168 -32.82 11.56 -23.19
C GLY A 168 -31.95 10.66 -22.32
N SER A 169 -32.40 10.39 -21.10
CA SER A 169 -31.68 9.56 -20.13
C SER A 169 -32.61 8.55 -19.49
N ASP A 170 -32.12 7.33 -19.31
CA ASP A 170 -32.74 6.28 -18.50
C ASP A 170 -31.96 6.10 -17.19
N ALA A 171 -32.30 5.07 -16.40
CA ALA A 171 -31.67 4.80 -15.11
C ALA A 171 -30.14 4.62 -15.19
N THR A 172 -29.64 3.96 -16.25
CA THR A 172 -28.22 3.58 -16.37
C THR A 172 -27.53 4.17 -17.60
N SER A 173 -28.26 4.87 -18.47
CA SER A 173 -27.72 5.36 -19.74
C SER A 173 -28.21 6.75 -20.14
N VAL A 174 -27.45 7.41 -20.99
CA VAL A 174 -27.78 8.70 -21.61
C VAL A 174 -27.59 8.56 -23.11
N ASN A 175 -28.62 8.92 -23.88
CA ASN A 175 -28.52 9.02 -25.33
C ASN A 175 -28.13 10.44 -25.68
N ILE A 176 -27.11 10.59 -26.53
CA ILE A 176 -26.60 11.88 -26.98
C ILE A 176 -26.45 11.89 -28.49
N THR A 177 -26.60 13.07 -29.09
CA THR A 177 -26.38 13.31 -30.52
C THR A 177 -25.35 14.42 -30.71
N GLY A 178 -24.36 14.18 -31.57
CA GLY A 178 -23.29 15.13 -31.81
C GLY A 178 -23.75 16.43 -32.46
N VAL A 179 -23.16 17.53 -32.02
CA VAL A 179 -23.40 18.89 -32.51
C VAL A 179 -22.26 19.30 -33.45
N ASP A 180 -22.57 20.06 -34.49
CA ASP A 180 -21.58 20.56 -35.46
C ASP A 180 -20.72 19.46 -36.11
N GLY A 181 -21.31 18.26 -36.29
CA GLY A 181 -20.64 17.11 -36.91
C GLY A 181 -19.77 16.28 -35.95
N ALA A 182 -19.78 16.57 -34.65
CA ALA A 182 -19.13 15.73 -33.65
C ALA A 182 -19.71 14.30 -33.67
N ALA A 183 -18.89 13.30 -33.37
CA ALA A 183 -19.29 11.91 -33.20
C ALA A 183 -18.36 11.25 -32.18
N VAL A 184 -18.88 10.22 -31.50
CA VAL A 184 -18.05 9.30 -30.70
C VAL A 184 -17.56 8.20 -31.64
N CYS A 185 -16.26 8.00 -31.72
CA CYS A 185 -15.64 7.07 -32.66
C CYS A 185 -14.94 5.89 -31.96
N ALA A 186 -14.55 4.86 -32.71
CA ALA A 186 -13.75 3.77 -32.16
C ALA A 186 -12.47 4.34 -31.49
N GLY A 187 -12.25 3.95 -30.23
CA GLY A 187 -11.17 4.46 -29.36
C GLY A 187 -11.61 5.57 -28.39
N ASP A 188 -12.76 6.22 -28.63
CA ASP A 188 -13.39 7.12 -27.66
C ASP A 188 -14.17 6.37 -26.57
N THR A 189 -14.47 5.08 -26.81
CA THR A 189 -15.07 4.19 -25.80
C THR A 189 -14.31 4.30 -24.48
N GLY A 190 -15.04 4.54 -23.40
CA GLY A 190 -14.52 4.80 -22.07
C GLY A 190 -14.17 6.26 -21.76
N GLY A 191 -14.17 7.14 -22.77
CA GLY A 191 -13.93 8.57 -22.60
C GLY A 191 -15.06 9.29 -21.87
N PRO A 192 -14.78 10.38 -21.14
CA PRO A 192 -15.78 11.10 -20.38
C PRO A 192 -16.64 12.02 -21.25
N VAL A 193 -17.93 12.06 -20.92
CA VAL A 193 -18.89 13.11 -21.32
C VAL A 193 -19.29 13.87 -20.06
N PHE A 194 -19.16 15.19 -20.08
CA PHE A 194 -19.26 16.01 -18.89
C PHE A 194 -19.94 17.36 -19.12
N ARG A 195 -20.40 17.93 -18.01
CA ARG A 195 -20.86 19.30 -17.92
C ARG A 195 -19.70 20.17 -17.43
N GLU A 196 -19.57 21.34 -18.01
CA GLU A 196 -18.60 22.35 -17.55
C GLU A 196 -19.33 23.67 -17.24
N GLN A 197 -19.19 24.15 -16.02
CA GLN A 197 -19.75 25.44 -15.58
C GLN A 197 -18.75 26.18 -14.70
N GLY A 198 -18.39 27.40 -15.09
CA GLY A 198 -17.46 28.23 -14.32
C GLY A 198 -16.06 27.61 -14.13
N GLY A 199 -15.62 26.76 -15.07
CA GLY A 199 -14.36 26.02 -14.99
C GLY A 199 -14.42 24.74 -14.15
N THR A 200 -15.56 24.42 -13.56
CA THR A 200 -15.78 23.15 -12.84
C THR A 200 -16.36 22.11 -13.78
N VAL A 201 -15.71 20.95 -13.81
CA VAL A 201 -16.15 19.78 -14.59
C VAL A 201 -16.88 18.79 -13.69
N ALA A 202 -18.00 18.25 -14.19
CA ALA A 202 -18.70 17.13 -13.59
C ALA A 202 -19.00 16.06 -14.64
N ILE A 203 -18.50 14.84 -14.45
CA ILE A 203 -18.68 13.72 -15.39
C ILE A 203 -20.13 13.25 -15.35
N VAL A 204 -20.80 13.26 -16.50
CA VAL A 204 -22.22 12.90 -16.65
C VAL A 204 -22.36 11.47 -17.17
N GLY A 205 -21.44 11.05 -18.04
CA GLY A 205 -21.44 9.71 -18.61
C GLY A 205 -20.08 9.31 -19.15
N ILE A 206 -19.98 8.03 -19.52
CA ILE A 206 -18.80 7.41 -20.11
C ILE A 206 -19.20 6.77 -21.43
N ASN A 207 -18.45 7.06 -22.50
CA ASN A 207 -18.73 6.58 -23.86
C ASN A 207 -18.81 5.05 -23.89
N SER A 208 -19.97 4.48 -24.21
CA SER A 208 -20.13 3.01 -24.32
C SER A 208 -20.18 2.58 -25.78
N ARG A 209 -21.13 3.09 -26.57
CA ARG A 209 -21.34 2.68 -27.96
C ARG A 209 -21.87 3.82 -28.82
N SER A 210 -21.60 3.79 -30.12
CA SER A 210 -22.05 4.82 -31.06
C SER A 210 -22.34 4.27 -32.45
N TRP A 211 -23.03 5.06 -33.26
CA TRP A 211 -23.27 4.76 -34.68
C TRP A 211 -22.06 5.09 -35.57
N GLN A 212 -21.05 5.80 -35.06
CA GLN A 212 -19.78 6.14 -35.75
C GLN A 212 -19.92 6.90 -37.09
N GLY A 213 -21.05 7.57 -37.34
CA GLY A 213 -21.23 8.38 -38.54
C GLY A 213 -20.19 9.50 -38.62
N GLY A 214 -19.43 9.54 -39.72
CA GLY A 214 -18.34 10.51 -39.93
C GLY A 214 -16.96 10.08 -39.39
N CYS A 215 -16.84 8.93 -38.74
CA CYS A 215 -15.56 8.41 -38.25
C CYS A 215 -14.74 7.76 -39.38
N PHE A 216 -13.41 7.83 -39.28
CA PHE A 216 -12.49 7.22 -40.24
C PHE A 216 -12.74 5.72 -40.41
N GLY A 217 -12.91 5.30 -41.66
CA GLY A 217 -13.12 3.90 -42.04
C GLY A 217 -14.54 3.37 -41.83
N THR A 218 -15.48 4.20 -41.37
CA THR A 218 -16.92 3.89 -41.38
C THR A 218 -17.49 4.09 -42.78
N ASP A 219 -18.53 3.33 -43.14
CA ASP A 219 -19.28 3.54 -44.38
C ASP A 219 -19.80 4.99 -44.46
N ALA A 220 -19.50 5.69 -45.55
CA ALA A 220 -19.92 7.07 -45.77
C ALA A 220 -21.45 7.23 -45.83
N ALA A 221 -22.21 6.15 -46.03
CA ALA A 221 -23.67 6.16 -45.94
C ALA A 221 -24.18 6.23 -44.49
N GLU A 222 -23.37 5.84 -43.50
CA GLU A 222 -23.69 6.02 -42.09
C GLU A 222 -23.45 7.48 -41.69
N THR A 223 -24.54 8.17 -41.38
CA THR A 223 -24.55 9.60 -41.08
C THR A 223 -25.03 9.90 -39.67
N ARG A 224 -25.44 8.88 -38.91
CA ARG A 224 -25.91 9.05 -37.54
C ARG A 224 -24.73 9.26 -36.61
N THR A 225 -24.75 10.38 -35.89
CA THR A 225 -23.73 10.75 -34.90
C THR A 225 -24.16 10.43 -33.46
N GLY A 226 -25.27 9.73 -33.29
CA GLY A 226 -25.80 9.35 -31.98
C GLY A 226 -24.88 8.37 -31.24
N ALA A 227 -24.82 8.51 -29.92
CA ALA A 227 -24.08 7.66 -29.01
C ALA A 227 -24.88 7.36 -27.73
N VAL A 228 -24.47 6.30 -27.05
CA VAL A 228 -25.01 5.89 -25.75
C VAL A 228 -23.88 5.91 -24.73
N GLU A 229 -24.12 6.65 -23.66
CA GLU A 229 -23.24 6.81 -22.52
C GLU A 229 -23.70 5.95 -21.35
N SER A 230 -22.78 5.38 -20.59
CA SER A 230 -23.04 4.83 -19.27
C SER A 230 -23.17 5.97 -18.26
N ARG A 231 -24.33 6.13 -17.65
CA ARG A 231 -24.65 7.22 -16.71
C ARG A 231 -23.90 7.05 -15.38
N VAL A 232 -23.50 8.14 -14.72
CA VAL A 232 -22.65 8.05 -13.50
C VAL A 232 -23.17 8.79 -12.25
N ASP A 233 -24.28 9.53 -12.31
CA ASP A 233 -24.72 10.39 -11.19
C ASP A 233 -25.16 9.66 -9.91
N ASP A 234 -25.50 8.38 -10.04
CA ASP A 234 -25.88 7.50 -8.94
C ASP A 234 -24.70 6.65 -8.42
N LEU A 235 -23.48 6.86 -8.94
CA LEU A 235 -22.34 5.97 -8.69
C LEU A 235 -21.36 6.47 -7.63
N GLN A 236 -21.61 7.63 -7.01
CA GLN A 236 -20.70 8.18 -5.98
C GLN A 236 -20.47 7.19 -4.83
N GLY A 237 -21.50 6.45 -4.42
CA GLY A 237 -21.39 5.41 -3.38
C GLY A 237 -20.44 4.29 -3.77
N TRP A 238 -20.61 3.74 -4.98
CA TRP A 238 -19.74 2.68 -5.51
C TRP A 238 -18.30 3.14 -5.70
N LEU A 239 -18.10 4.36 -6.22
CA LEU A 239 -16.77 4.96 -6.34
C LEU A 239 -16.12 5.07 -4.96
N THR A 240 -16.82 5.68 -3.99
CA THR A 240 -16.30 5.87 -2.63
C THR A 240 -15.95 4.53 -1.98
N GLU A 241 -16.87 3.57 -2.00
CA GLU A 241 -16.66 2.22 -1.45
C GLU A 241 -15.42 1.55 -2.06
N THR A 242 -15.22 1.67 -3.37
CA THR A 242 -14.09 1.04 -4.06
C THR A 242 -12.75 1.73 -3.73
N VAL A 243 -12.71 3.06 -3.75
CA VAL A 243 -11.43 3.81 -3.58
C VAL A 243 -10.98 3.94 -2.13
N THR A 244 -11.90 3.76 -1.17
CA THR A 244 -11.60 3.72 0.27
C THR A 244 -11.57 2.32 0.84
N ALA A 245 -11.78 1.28 0.02
CA ALA A 245 -11.69 -0.10 0.46
C ALA A 245 -10.27 -0.38 0.99
N PRO A 246 -10.12 -0.95 2.20
CA PRO A 246 -8.81 -1.33 2.68
C PRO A 246 -8.18 -2.40 1.79
N GLU A 247 -6.88 -2.28 1.58
CA GLU A 247 -6.11 -3.30 0.88
C GLU A 247 -5.77 -4.46 1.82
N PHE A 248 -5.57 -5.63 1.23
CA PHE A 248 -5.14 -6.83 1.93
C PHE A 248 -4.09 -7.54 1.08
N VAL A 249 -3.30 -8.38 1.75
CA VAL A 249 -2.31 -9.25 1.10
C VAL A 249 -3.03 -10.20 0.17
N ASP A 250 -2.62 -10.20 -1.09
CA ASP A 250 -3.14 -11.05 -2.16
C ASP A 250 -1.97 -11.40 -3.09
N TYR A 251 -1.32 -12.52 -2.82
CA TYR A 251 -0.12 -12.96 -3.54
C TYR A 251 -0.46 -13.54 -4.92
N ASN A 252 -1.71 -13.97 -5.12
CA ASN A 252 -2.16 -14.59 -6.36
C ASN A 252 -3.11 -13.71 -7.21
N GLY A 253 -3.52 -12.56 -6.69
CA GLY A 253 -4.36 -11.56 -7.34
C GLY A 253 -5.79 -12.04 -7.61
N ASP A 254 -6.29 -12.98 -6.83
CA ASP A 254 -7.63 -13.55 -7.00
C ASP A 254 -8.74 -12.74 -6.30
N GLY A 255 -8.37 -11.67 -5.58
CA GLY A 255 -9.29 -10.81 -4.86
C GLY A 255 -9.73 -11.37 -3.51
N HIS A 256 -9.09 -12.44 -3.03
CA HIS A 256 -9.21 -12.96 -1.68
C HIS A 256 -7.92 -12.70 -0.90
N ARG A 257 -8.06 -12.59 0.43
CA ARG A 257 -6.91 -12.40 1.31
C ARG A 257 -6.09 -13.69 1.39
N ASP A 258 -4.79 -13.55 1.16
CA ASP A 258 -3.80 -14.57 1.46
C ASP A 258 -3.07 -14.25 2.76
N VAL A 259 -2.50 -15.27 3.40
CA VAL A 259 -1.76 -15.12 4.67
C VAL A 259 -0.41 -15.81 4.56
N ALA A 260 0.66 -15.12 4.92
CA ALA A 260 1.99 -15.70 5.08
C ALA A 260 2.31 -15.93 6.56
N ILE A 261 2.73 -17.15 6.91
CA ILE A 261 3.01 -17.56 8.30
C ILE A 261 4.41 -18.17 8.35
N ALA A 262 5.33 -17.52 9.07
CA ALA A 262 6.69 -17.99 9.21
C ALA A 262 6.85 -19.06 10.30
N ASP A 263 7.81 -19.96 10.07
CA ASP A 263 8.37 -20.87 11.06
C ASP A 263 9.91 -20.87 10.91
N PRO A 264 10.62 -19.87 11.47
CA PRO A 264 12.06 -19.73 11.32
C PRO A 264 12.85 -20.87 11.98
N LYS A 265 12.20 -21.71 12.81
CA LYS A 265 12.84 -22.89 13.43
C LYS A 265 12.52 -24.20 12.68
N ALA A 266 11.84 -24.14 11.53
CA ALA A 266 11.55 -25.31 10.73
C ALA A 266 12.82 -25.94 10.16
N THR A 267 12.80 -27.27 10.04
CA THR A 267 13.82 -28.02 9.30
C THR A 267 13.45 -28.10 7.83
N VAL A 268 14.37 -27.75 6.93
CA VAL A 268 14.21 -27.91 5.48
C VAL A 268 15.20 -28.96 4.98
N GLY A 269 14.70 -30.10 4.49
CA GLY A 269 15.56 -31.23 4.16
C GLY A 269 16.37 -31.72 5.37
N SER A 270 17.70 -31.61 5.31
CA SER A 270 18.60 -31.90 6.44
C SER A 270 19.04 -30.67 7.23
N ALA A 271 18.69 -29.47 6.77
CA ALA A 271 19.07 -28.21 7.40
C ALA A 271 18.11 -27.90 8.56
N ALA A 272 18.56 -28.16 9.78
CA ALA A 272 17.77 -27.90 10.98
C ALA A 272 17.70 -26.41 11.25
N GLU A 273 16.49 -25.89 11.55
CA GLU A 273 16.28 -24.47 11.85
C GLU A 273 16.68 -23.54 10.70
N ALA A 274 16.64 -24.04 9.46
CA ALA A 274 16.80 -23.23 8.25
C ALA A 274 15.67 -22.21 8.08
N GLY A 275 14.47 -22.54 8.57
CA GLY A 275 13.29 -21.70 8.46
C GLY A 275 12.52 -21.88 7.14
N LEU A 276 11.22 -21.58 7.19
CA LEU A 276 10.33 -21.56 6.02
C LEU A 276 9.17 -20.60 6.25
N VAL A 277 8.49 -20.22 5.16
CA VAL A 277 7.21 -19.48 5.21
C VAL A 277 6.12 -20.33 4.56
N ARG A 278 4.97 -20.45 5.21
CA ARG A 278 3.78 -21.11 4.66
C ARG A 278 2.78 -20.05 4.19
N VAL A 279 2.33 -20.17 2.95
CA VAL A 279 1.31 -19.29 2.37
C VAL A 279 -0.01 -20.05 2.32
N VAL A 280 -1.05 -19.48 2.94
CA VAL A 280 -2.42 -19.99 2.86
C VAL A 280 -3.24 -19.05 1.99
N TYR A 281 -3.78 -19.57 0.89
CA TYR A 281 -4.54 -18.78 -0.08
C TYR A 281 -6.02 -18.66 0.32
N GLY A 282 -6.60 -17.48 0.14
CA GLY A 282 -7.96 -17.15 0.59
C GLY A 282 -9.09 -17.88 -0.15
N ASN A 283 -8.81 -18.39 -1.35
CA ASN A 283 -9.77 -19.09 -2.20
C ASN A 283 -9.86 -20.61 -1.96
N GLY A 284 -9.14 -21.14 -0.97
CA GLY A 284 -9.12 -22.57 -0.63
C GLY A 284 -8.20 -23.43 -1.51
N VAL A 285 -7.34 -22.82 -2.34
CA VAL A 285 -6.20 -23.52 -2.94
C VAL A 285 -5.28 -24.04 -1.84
N ALA A 286 -4.67 -25.20 -2.09
CA ALA A 286 -3.79 -25.85 -1.11
C ALA A 286 -2.65 -24.91 -0.67
N PRO A 287 -2.31 -24.88 0.64
CA PRO A 287 -1.19 -24.10 1.13
C PRO A 287 0.11 -24.43 0.40
N SER A 288 1.01 -23.44 0.30
CA SER A 288 2.33 -23.60 -0.31
C SER A 288 3.45 -23.24 0.66
N GLU A 289 4.63 -23.80 0.46
CA GLU A 289 5.82 -23.49 1.24
C GLU A 289 6.82 -22.70 0.38
N VAL A 290 7.40 -21.67 1.01
CA VAL A 290 8.49 -20.84 0.48
C VAL A 290 9.70 -21.09 1.36
N ILE A 291 10.81 -21.46 0.72
CA ILE A 291 12.10 -21.81 1.34
C ILE A 291 13.23 -21.23 0.50
N GLN A 292 14.39 -21.01 1.10
CA GLN A 292 15.61 -20.71 0.35
C GLN A 292 15.95 -21.83 -0.63
N GLY A 293 16.44 -21.45 -1.81
CA GLY A 293 16.67 -22.37 -2.94
C GLY A 293 15.41 -22.93 -3.60
N GLY A 294 14.22 -22.54 -3.12
CA GLY A 294 12.94 -22.87 -3.74
C GLY A 294 12.61 -22.02 -4.98
N PRO A 295 11.47 -22.27 -5.64
CA PRO A 295 11.02 -21.45 -6.76
C PRO A 295 10.94 -19.97 -6.37
N GLY A 296 11.59 -19.12 -7.16
CA GLY A 296 11.58 -17.66 -6.95
C GLY A 296 12.45 -17.16 -5.79
N VAL A 297 13.18 -18.04 -5.08
CA VAL A 297 13.98 -17.67 -3.90
C VAL A 297 15.45 -18.06 -4.12
N GLY A 298 16.36 -17.12 -3.89
CA GLY A 298 17.80 -17.34 -4.01
C GLY A 298 18.38 -18.18 -2.86
N GLY A 299 19.68 -18.49 -2.95
CA GLY A 299 20.41 -19.19 -1.90
C GLY A 299 20.09 -20.68 -1.77
N GLY A 300 20.54 -21.28 -0.67
CA GLY A 300 20.13 -22.60 -0.19
C GLY A 300 19.57 -22.50 1.23
N PRO A 301 18.97 -23.56 1.76
CA PRO A 301 18.71 -23.66 3.19
C PRO A 301 19.93 -24.28 3.90
N GLU A 302 20.50 -23.54 4.84
CA GLU A 302 21.55 -23.94 5.76
C GLU A 302 20.99 -24.04 7.19
N ALA A 303 21.76 -24.65 8.08
CA ALA A 303 21.26 -24.91 9.42
C ALA A 303 21.35 -23.64 10.27
N LYS A 304 20.22 -23.20 10.82
CA LYS A 304 20.03 -22.05 11.73
C LYS A 304 19.88 -20.68 11.07
N ASP A 305 19.79 -20.59 9.75
CA ASP A 305 19.67 -19.30 9.05
C ASP A 305 18.39 -18.55 9.45
N GLY A 306 17.32 -19.30 9.73
CA GLY A 306 16.07 -18.73 10.23
C GLY A 306 15.30 -17.94 9.17
N PHE A 307 15.22 -18.42 7.93
CA PHE A 307 14.37 -17.84 6.89
C PHE A 307 12.95 -17.59 7.39
N GLY A 308 12.46 -16.36 7.23
CA GLY A 308 11.17 -15.95 7.78
C GLY A 308 11.23 -15.30 9.16
N SER A 309 12.42 -14.96 9.66
CA SER A 309 12.57 -14.26 10.96
C SER A 309 11.88 -12.89 10.97
N ALA A 310 11.83 -12.22 9.82
CA ALA A 310 11.05 -11.00 9.61
C ALA A 310 10.32 -11.08 8.26
N LEU A 311 9.11 -10.53 8.20
CA LEU A 311 8.25 -10.49 7.02
C LEU A 311 7.70 -9.08 6.80
N ALA A 312 7.72 -8.58 5.56
CA ALA A 312 7.04 -7.35 5.18
C ALA A 312 6.39 -7.48 3.79
N PRO A 313 5.05 -7.36 3.67
CA PRO A 313 4.37 -7.40 2.39
C PRO A 313 4.45 -6.05 1.67
N VAL A 314 4.62 -6.07 0.34
CA VAL A 314 4.58 -4.88 -0.52
C VAL A 314 4.43 -5.34 -1.96
N ASP A 315 3.75 -4.59 -2.83
CA ASP A 315 3.89 -4.76 -4.29
C ASP A 315 5.17 -4.04 -4.73
N TYR A 316 6.31 -4.75 -4.68
CA TYR A 316 7.63 -4.15 -4.88
C TYR A 316 7.90 -3.82 -6.34
N ASN A 317 7.33 -4.61 -7.26
CA ASN A 317 7.51 -4.42 -8.70
C ASN A 317 6.38 -3.61 -9.37
N ALA A 318 5.34 -3.23 -8.60
CA ALA A 318 4.16 -2.47 -9.02
C ALA A 318 3.31 -3.16 -10.10
N ASP A 319 3.19 -4.49 -10.03
CA ASP A 319 2.43 -5.31 -10.99
C ASP A 319 1.00 -5.65 -10.54
N GLY A 320 0.62 -5.29 -9.31
CA GLY A 320 -0.69 -5.53 -8.74
C GLY A 320 -0.81 -6.77 -7.88
N TYR A 321 0.22 -7.61 -7.81
CA TYR A 321 0.28 -8.74 -6.90
C TYR A 321 1.06 -8.31 -5.65
N THR A 322 0.62 -8.79 -4.49
CA THR A 322 1.43 -8.58 -3.29
C THR A 322 2.71 -9.41 -3.42
N ASP A 323 3.86 -8.83 -3.09
CA ASP A 323 5.12 -9.54 -2.91
C ASP A 323 5.44 -9.67 -1.42
N LEU A 324 6.38 -10.55 -1.09
CA LEU A 324 6.84 -10.75 0.28
C LEU A 324 8.33 -10.49 0.40
N VAL A 325 8.70 -9.55 1.25
CA VAL A 325 10.08 -9.36 1.69
C VAL A 325 10.32 -10.25 2.90
N VAL A 326 11.35 -11.10 2.83
CA VAL A 326 11.71 -12.07 3.86
C VAL A 326 13.12 -11.84 4.35
N GLY A 327 13.30 -11.76 5.67
CA GLY A 327 14.61 -11.65 6.31
C GLY A 327 15.13 -13.01 6.76
N THR A 328 16.44 -13.21 6.55
CA THR A 328 17.23 -14.34 7.05
C THR A 328 18.47 -13.77 7.76
N PRO A 329 18.34 -13.24 8.99
CA PRO A 329 19.44 -12.55 9.65
C PRO A 329 20.63 -13.45 9.97
N ASN A 330 20.45 -14.76 10.10
CA ASN A 330 21.55 -15.68 10.44
C ASN A 330 22.14 -16.37 9.20
N GLU A 331 21.87 -15.87 7.99
CA GLU A 331 22.48 -16.42 6.78
C GLU A 331 24.01 -16.22 6.81
N ASP A 332 24.74 -17.29 6.48
CA ASP A 332 26.16 -17.21 6.20
C ASP A 332 26.43 -16.72 4.76
N ILE A 333 27.13 -15.59 4.60
CA ILE A 333 27.54 -15.10 3.28
C ILE A 333 28.97 -15.59 2.98
N GLY A 334 29.05 -16.68 2.23
CA GLY A 334 30.32 -17.33 1.89
C GLY A 334 30.96 -17.99 3.12
N SER A 335 31.91 -17.31 3.76
CA SER A 335 32.52 -17.77 5.02
C SER A 335 32.27 -16.80 6.18
N VAL A 336 31.47 -15.77 5.95
CA VAL A 336 31.11 -14.77 6.96
C VAL A 336 29.86 -15.24 7.66
N ALA A 337 29.98 -15.55 8.95
CA ALA A 337 28.91 -16.17 9.71
C ALA A 337 27.83 -15.17 10.11
N ASP A 338 26.56 -15.54 9.99
CA ASP A 338 25.41 -14.72 10.43
C ASP A 338 25.42 -13.27 9.88
N ALA A 339 25.95 -13.05 8.66
CA ALA A 339 25.92 -11.73 8.04
C ALA A 339 24.48 -11.31 7.67
N GLY A 340 23.68 -12.30 7.29
CA GLY A 340 22.28 -12.12 6.95
C GLY A 340 22.03 -11.64 5.52
N LEU A 341 20.78 -11.80 5.08
CA LEU A 341 20.30 -11.28 3.80
C LEU A 341 18.79 -11.02 3.83
N VAL A 342 18.30 -10.41 2.76
CA VAL A 342 16.89 -10.17 2.52
C VAL A 342 16.50 -10.65 1.12
N GLN A 343 15.33 -11.27 1.00
CA GLN A 343 14.81 -11.77 -0.27
C GLN A 343 13.42 -11.19 -0.55
N VAL A 344 13.20 -10.66 -1.75
CA VAL A 344 11.89 -10.30 -2.29
C VAL A 344 11.39 -11.48 -3.11
N VAL A 345 10.31 -12.09 -2.65
CA VAL A 345 9.61 -13.18 -3.32
C VAL A 345 8.38 -12.60 -4.00
N TYR A 346 8.34 -12.67 -5.33
CA TYR A 346 7.30 -11.99 -6.11
C TYR A 346 5.98 -12.78 -6.16
N GLY A 347 4.86 -12.07 -6.02
CA GLY A 347 3.52 -12.57 -6.28
C GLY A 347 3.29 -12.84 -7.77
N SER A 348 2.27 -13.64 -8.08
CA SER A 348 1.85 -13.92 -9.46
C SER A 348 0.51 -14.65 -9.47
N PRO A 349 -0.20 -14.75 -10.61
CA PRO A 349 -1.41 -15.59 -10.72
C PRO A 349 -1.23 -17.06 -10.29
N ALA A 350 0.00 -17.56 -10.29
CA ALA A 350 0.33 -18.93 -9.87
C ALA A 350 0.68 -19.02 -8.37
N GLY A 351 0.64 -17.91 -7.64
CA GLY A 351 1.03 -17.78 -6.23
C GLY A 351 2.43 -17.22 -6.02
N LEU A 352 2.79 -17.08 -4.75
CA LEU A 352 4.06 -16.49 -4.29
C LEU A 352 5.28 -17.32 -4.74
N GLY A 353 6.23 -16.67 -5.39
CA GLY A 353 7.48 -17.30 -5.87
C GLY A 353 7.31 -18.22 -7.09
N LYS A 354 6.10 -18.29 -7.68
CA LYS A 354 5.81 -19.16 -8.84
C LYS A 354 5.89 -18.46 -10.20
N GLY A 355 6.08 -17.14 -10.19
CA GLY A 355 6.21 -16.32 -11.39
C GLY A 355 7.67 -16.03 -11.74
N ARG A 356 8.02 -14.75 -11.75
CA ARG A 356 9.39 -14.28 -12.01
C ARG A 356 10.34 -14.67 -10.87
N GLY A 357 11.64 -14.73 -11.16
CA GLY A 357 12.67 -14.91 -10.14
C GLY A 357 12.69 -13.74 -9.15
N GLY A 358 12.94 -14.06 -7.87
CA GLY A 358 13.06 -13.10 -6.78
C GLY A 358 14.26 -12.18 -6.87
N THR A 359 14.38 -11.29 -5.88
CA THR A 359 15.52 -10.37 -5.72
C THR A 359 16.16 -10.60 -4.37
N THR A 360 17.48 -10.73 -4.33
CA THR A 360 18.25 -10.89 -3.09
C THR A 360 19.04 -9.62 -2.82
N PHE A 361 18.95 -9.13 -1.59
CA PHE A 361 19.78 -8.06 -1.04
C PHE A 361 20.71 -8.65 0.01
N GLU A 362 22.00 -8.41 -0.17
CA GLU A 362 23.08 -8.74 0.75
C GLU A 362 24.14 -7.64 0.63
N GLN A 363 24.91 -7.38 1.69
CA GLN A 363 26.02 -6.42 1.61
C GLN A 363 27.07 -6.90 0.60
N GLY A 364 27.67 -5.96 -0.12
CA GLY A 364 28.66 -6.22 -1.18
C GLY A 364 28.06 -6.56 -2.55
N LYS A 365 26.72 -6.61 -2.70
CA LYS A 365 26.05 -6.84 -3.99
C LYS A 365 24.96 -5.80 -4.29
N GLY A 366 24.64 -5.61 -5.57
CA GLY A 366 23.57 -4.72 -6.01
C GLY A 366 24.06 -3.32 -6.39
N THR A 367 23.39 -2.27 -5.91
CA THR A 367 23.69 -0.86 -6.21
C THR A 367 23.89 -0.05 -4.93
N GLY A 368 24.40 1.18 -5.06
CA GLY A 368 24.46 2.14 -3.95
C GLY A 368 25.19 1.61 -2.71
N ALA A 369 24.60 1.83 -1.54
CA ALA A 369 25.17 1.40 -0.27
C ALA A 369 25.25 -0.12 -0.13
N LEU A 370 24.28 -0.89 -0.64
CA LEU A 370 24.37 -2.35 -0.64
C LEU A 370 25.65 -2.84 -1.32
N LEU A 371 26.00 -2.28 -2.49
CA LEU A 371 27.25 -2.62 -3.18
C LEU A 371 28.50 -2.15 -2.43
N GLY A 372 28.40 -1.03 -1.71
CA GLY A 372 29.51 -0.40 -1.00
C GLY A 372 29.81 -0.98 0.39
N SER A 373 28.83 -1.65 1.01
CA SER A 373 28.98 -2.34 2.29
C SER A 373 29.72 -3.67 2.13
N VAL A 374 30.24 -4.19 3.23
CA VAL A 374 30.95 -5.47 3.30
C VAL A 374 30.26 -6.32 4.34
N SER A 375 29.97 -7.58 4.02
CA SER A 375 29.45 -8.52 5.01
C SER A 375 30.49 -8.79 6.08
N GLU A 376 30.10 -8.59 7.32
CA GLU A 376 30.84 -8.89 8.53
C GLU A 376 30.08 -9.92 9.35
N ALA A 377 30.80 -10.60 10.25
CA ALA A 377 30.18 -11.68 11.01
C ALA A 377 29.21 -11.06 12.01
N LYS A 378 27.96 -11.53 11.99
CA LYS A 378 26.87 -11.07 12.87
C LYS A 378 26.31 -9.68 12.56
N ASP A 379 26.38 -9.22 11.32
CA ASP A 379 25.66 -8.00 10.92
C ASP A 379 24.14 -8.13 11.08
N TYR A 380 23.64 -9.38 10.98
CA TYR A 380 22.22 -9.71 11.08
C TYR A 380 21.35 -8.91 10.09
N MET A 381 21.84 -8.68 8.86
CA MET A 381 21.06 -7.96 7.85
C MET A 381 19.72 -8.69 7.61
N GLY A 382 18.62 -7.95 7.71
CA GLY A 382 17.27 -8.53 7.62
C GLY A 382 16.66 -8.91 8.97
N PHE A 383 17.30 -8.53 10.09
CA PHE A 383 16.77 -8.71 11.44
C PHE A 383 15.40 -8.04 11.63
N SER A 384 15.24 -6.84 11.07
CA SER A 384 13.97 -6.11 11.07
C SER A 384 13.66 -5.58 9.66
N LEU A 385 12.38 -5.55 9.30
CA LEU A 385 11.91 -5.15 7.97
C LEU A 385 10.70 -4.23 8.07
N ALA A 386 10.71 -3.18 7.26
CA ALA A 386 9.53 -2.41 6.91
C ALA A 386 9.49 -2.22 5.40
N ALA A 387 8.35 -2.47 4.79
CA ALA A 387 8.14 -2.27 3.37
C ALA A 387 6.79 -1.59 3.13
N GLY A 388 6.69 -0.87 2.01
CA GLY A 388 5.46 -0.18 1.66
C GLY A 388 5.68 0.78 0.51
N ASN A 389 4.73 1.69 0.32
CA ASN A 389 4.77 2.68 -0.73
C ASN A 389 4.91 4.09 -0.16
N THR A 390 5.74 4.91 -0.78
CA THR A 390 5.82 6.35 -0.47
C THR A 390 4.51 7.06 -0.86
N SER A 391 4.37 8.34 -0.51
CA SER A 391 3.22 9.17 -0.93
C SER A 391 3.11 9.33 -2.45
N ALA A 392 4.21 9.11 -3.19
CA ALA A 392 4.23 9.07 -4.66
C ALA A 392 3.89 7.67 -5.23
N GLY A 393 3.72 6.68 -4.36
CA GLY A 393 3.51 5.26 -4.68
C GLY A 393 4.75 4.52 -5.14
N ASP A 394 5.94 5.05 -4.85
CA ASP A 394 7.17 4.29 -5.09
C ASP A 394 7.36 3.26 -3.97
N PRO A 395 7.51 1.96 -4.31
CA PRO A 395 7.76 0.94 -3.32
C PRO A 395 9.15 1.11 -2.70
N TYR A 396 9.25 0.85 -1.40
CA TYR A 396 10.49 0.88 -0.66
C TYR A 396 10.61 -0.31 0.28
N ILE A 397 11.85 -0.60 0.67
CA ILE A 397 12.19 -1.54 1.73
C ILE A 397 13.19 -0.84 2.65
N LEU A 398 12.98 -0.95 3.96
CA LEU A 398 13.89 -0.53 5.00
C LEU A 398 14.32 -1.79 5.76
N ILE A 399 15.63 -2.02 5.82
CA ILE A 399 16.24 -3.26 6.32
C ILE A 399 17.12 -2.91 7.50
N GLY A 400 16.87 -3.50 8.67
CA GLY A 400 17.77 -3.39 9.82
C GLY A 400 18.93 -4.39 9.74
N ALA A 401 20.12 -3.93 10.12
CA ALA A 401 21.34 -4.71 10.34
C ALA A 401 21.97 -4.27 11.67
N PRO A 402 21.35 -4.63 12.81
CA PRO A 402 21.74 -4.10 14.12
C PRO A 402 23.14 -4.51 14.58
N GLY A 403 23.74 -5.54 13.99
CA GLY A 403 25.09 -5.95 14.34
C GLY A 403 26.20 -5.35 13.46
N GLU A 404 25.86 -4.48 12.51
CA GLU A 404 26.88 -3.85 11.65
C GLU A 404 27.92 -3.06 12.46
N ASP A 405 29.19 -3.29 12.15
CA ASP A 405 30.29 -2.48 12.67
C ASP A 405 30.43 -1.17 11.87
N LEU A 406 30.65 -0.06 12.58
CA LEU A 406 30.92 1.24 11.95
C LEU A 406 32.37 1.67 12.21
N GLU A 407 33.22 1.47 11.21
CA GLU A 407 34.67 1.69 11.29
C GLU A 407 35.34 0.89 12.41
N THR A 408 35.44 1.45 13.62
CA THR A 408 35.99 0.78 14.81
C THR A 408 34.96 0.56 15.91
N THR A 409 33.73 1.02 15.70
CA THR A 409 32.63 0.91 16.65
C THR A 409 31.88 -0.37 16.39
N VAL A 410 32.11 -1.36 17.24
CA VAL A 410 31.53 -2.71 17.11
C VAL A 410 30.04 -2.72 17.40
N ASP A 411 29.24 -3.44 16.62
CA ASP A 411 27.79 -3.63 16.80
C ASP A 411 27.02 -2.29 16.97
N ALA A 412 27.49 -1.21 16.32
CA ALA A 412 26.79 0.07 16.36
C ALA A 412 25.46 0.00 15.60
N GLY A 413 25.41 -0.83 14.55
CA GLY A 413 24.24 -1.09 13.74
C GLY A 413 24.03 -0.11 12.60
N ASN A 414 23.17 -0.52 11.66
CA ASN A 414 22.85 0.22 10.45
C ASN A 414 21.43 -0.12 9.98
N ALA A 415 20.85 0.75 9.15
CA ALA A 415 19.68 0.43 8.36
C ALA A 415 19.89 0.76 6.88
N LEU A 416 19.45 -0.12 5.98
CA LEU A 416 19.54 0.04 4.54
C LEU A 416 18.16 0.43 3.98
N TYR A 417 18.08 1.59 3.33
CA TYR A 417 16.90 2.05 2.61
C TYR A 417 17.03 1.75 1.11
N VAL A 418 16.11 0.97 0.57
CA VAL A 418 16.04 0.57 -0.84
C VAL A 418 14.78 1.14 -1.48
N ARG A 419 14.92 1.87 -2.60
CA ARG A 419 13.80 2.39 -3.41
C ARG A 419 14.22 2.50 -4.88
N GLY A 420 13.68 1.62 -5.73
CA GLY A 420 14.13 1.52 -7.12
C GLY A 420 15.63 1.20 -7.18
N ASP A 421 16.40 1.96 -7.98
CA ASP A 421 17.86 1.79 -8.05
C ASP A 421 18.62 2.46 -6.88
N THR A 422 17.90 3.17 -5.99
CA THR A 422 18.50 3.80 -4.82
C THR A 422 18.68 2.79 -3.70
N SER A 423 19.90 2.68 -3.18
CA SER A 423 20.22 1.99 -1.93
C SER A 423 21.13 2.87 -1.09
N VAL A 424 20.76 3.09 0.17
CA VAL A 424 21.44 4.01 1.09
C VAL A 424 21.55 3.40 2.48
N ALA A 425 22.72 3.47 3.10
CA ALA A 425 22.95 3.10 4.49
C ALA A 425 22.70 4.31 5.40
N ILE A 426 22.08 4.06 6.55
CA ILE A 426 21.64 5.05 7.53
C ILE A 426 22.15 4.60 8.89
N ASN A 427 22.96 5.43 9.53
CA ASN A 427 23.48 5.21 10.88
C ASN A 427 23.79 6.54 11.58
N GLN A 428 24.03 6.49 12.89
CA GLN A 428 24.28 7.68 13.71
C GLN A 428 25.58 8.40 13.34
N GLY A 429 25.56 9.73 13.40
CA GLY A 429 26.74 10.58 13.17
C GLY A 429 27.14 10.73 11.71
N LYS A 430 26.47 10.06 10.77
CA LYS A 430 26.74 10.11 9.33
C LYS A 430 25.76 11.01 8.60
N ASP A 431 26.26 11.76 7.61
CA ASP A 431 25.46 12.49 6.60
C ASP A 431 24.32 13.38 7.16
N ASP A 432 24.60 14.05 8.30
CA ASP A 432 23.70 14.92 9.07
C ASP A 432 22.67 14.21 9.97
N LEU A 433 22.77 12.88 10.18
CA LEU A 433 22.00 12.21 11.24
C LEU A 433 22.53 12.58 12.64
N PRO A 434 21.66 13.07 13.55
CA PRO A 434 22.05 13.35 14.94
C PRO A 434 22.43 12.08 15.72
N GLY A 435 23.28 12.26 16.72
CA GLY A 435 23.79 11.18 17.59
C GLY A 435 25.24 10.82 17.26
N ALA A 436 25.87 10.04 18.13
CA ALA A 436 27.15 9.39 17.88
C ALA A 436 26.90 7.88 17.83
N ALA A 437 27.69 7.15 17.04
CA ALA A 437 27.67 5.69 17.07
C ALA A 437 28.55 5.20 18.23
N GLU A 438 27.97 4.37 19.08
CA GLU A 438 28.60 3.75 20.24
C GLU A 438 28.53 2.22 20.13
N THR A 439 29.42 1.54 20.86
CA THR A 439 29.50 0.08 20.78
C THR A 439 28.24 -0.56 21.35
N GLY A 440 27.53 -1.33 20.52
CA GLY A 440 26.35 -2.07 20.92
C GLY A 440 25.04 -1.28 20.89
N ASP A 441 25.00 -0.08 20.29
CA ASP A 441 23.77 0.72 20.12
C ASP A 441 22.68 -0.04 19.35
N GLN A 442 23.11 -0.90 18.42
CA GLN A 442 22.24 -1.72 17.59
C GLN A 442 21.21 -0.88 16.80
N PHE A 443 21.65 0.21 16.17
CA PHE A 443 20.84 0.98 15.24
C PHE A 443 20.22 0.07 14.18
N GLY A 444 18.91 0.21 13.92
CA GLY A 444 18.21 -0.69 13.00
C GLY A 444 17.62 -1.93 13.68
N TYR A 445 17.70 -2.05 15.02
CA TYR A 445 17.07 -3.14 15.76
C TYR A 445 15.57 -3.27 15.43
N SER A 446 14.87 -2.14 15.33
CA SER A 446 13.50 -2.09 14.85
C SER A 446 13.37 -1.02 13.77
N VAL A 447 12.48 -1.26 12.81
CA VAL A 447 12.20 -0.32 11.72
C VAL A 447 10.70 -0.26 11.44
N ALA A 448 10.21 0.92 11.09
CA ALA A 448 8.82 1.13 10.68
C ALA A 448 8.71 2.17 9.58
N GLY A 449 7.63 2.12 8.81
CA GLY A 449 7.41 3.06 7.72
C GLY A 449 5.93 3.31 7.43
N SER A 450 5.67 4.45 6.81
CA SER A 450 4.38 4.89 6.28
C SER A 450 4.62 5.61 4.96
N PRO A 451 3.60 6.05 4.21
CA PRO A 451 3.84 6.80 2.97
C PRO A 451 4.59 8.13 3.14
N GLY A 452 4.58 8.73 4.33
CA GLY A 452 5.23 10.01 4.61
C GLY A 452 6.60 9.89 5.27
N HIS A 453 6.78 8.90 6.14
CA HIS A 453 7.90 8.86 7.08
C HIS A 453 8.41 7.43 7.33
N LEU A 454 9.66 7.37 7.77
CA LEU A 454 10.37 6.19 8.28
C LEU A 454 10.74 6.42 9.75
N ALA A 455 10.84 5.34 10.52
CA ALA A 455 11.43 5.36 11.86
C ALA A 455 12.37 4.18 12.06
N ILE A 456 13.46 4.42 12.78
CA ILE A 456 14.50 3.43 13.08
C ILE A 456 14.79 3.47 14.58
N GLY A 457 14.74 2.31 15.23
CA GLY A 457 14.98 2.15 16.66
C GLY A 457 16.42 1.79 16.99
N ILE A 458 16.85 2.27 18.15
CA ILE A 458 18.21 2.15 18.69
C ILE A 458 18.09 1.86 20.19
N PRO A 459 17.53 0.70 20.59
CA PRO A 459 17.11 0.48 21.97
C PRO A 459 18.26 0.45 22.98
N ASN A 460 19.50 0.25 22.53
CA ASN A 460 20.65 0.19 23.43
C ASN A 460 21.41 1.52 23.56
N GLU A 461 20.98 2.57 22.84
CA GLU A 461 21.55 3.91 22.94
C GLU A 461 21.69 4.35 24.40
N ALA A 462 22.83 4.96 24.74
CA ALA A 462 23.04 5.59 26.04
C ALA A 462 22.74 7.10 25.98
N ILE A 463 22.11 7.61 27.04
CA ILE A 463 21.96 9.06 27.23
C ILE A 463 22.89 9.49 28.35
N GLY A 464 23.97 10.16 27.95
CA GLY A 464 25.04 10.54 28.88
C GLY A 464 25.75 9.30 29.43
N THR A 465 25.49 8.95 30.70
CA THR A 465 26.09 7.77 31.35
C THR A 465 25.08 6.67 31.63
N VAL A 466 23.81 6.87 31.26
CA VAL A 466 22.73 5.90 31.50
C VAL A 466 22.65 5.00 30.28
N ALA A 467 23.05 3.74 30.45
CA ALA A 467 23.16 2.79 29.35
C ALA A 467 21.79 2.20 28.97
N LYS A 468 21.59 1.91 27.68
CA LYS A 468 20.40 1.21 27.17
C LYS A 468 19.08 1.89 27.51
N THR A 469 19.09 3.22 27.51
CA THR A 469 17.87 4.04 27.65
C THR A 469 17.04 3.96 26.37
N GLY A 470 17.72 3.85 25.23
CA GLY A 470 17.14 3.71 23.91
C GLY A 470 16.77 5.04 23.25
N GLY A 471 16.60 4.99 21.93
CA GLY A 471 16.24 6.12 21.10
C GLY A 471 15.63 5.71 19.76
N ILE A 472 15.11 6.70 19.03
CA ILE A 472 14.60 6.51 17.66
C ILE A 472 15.05 7.67 16.75
N GLN A 473 15.22 7.37 15.46
CA GLN A 473 15.38 8.36 14.40
C GLN A 473 14.15 8.36 13.49
N ILE A 474 13.58 9.54 13.24
CA ILE A 474 12.47 9.74 12.31
C ILE A 474 13.00 10.43 11.05
N LEU A 475 12.66 9.91 9.88
CA LEU A 475 13.11 10.42 8.58
C LEU A 475 11.94 10.56 7.59
N LYS A 476 12.13 11.37 6.53
CA LYS A 476 11.25 11.41 5.36
C LYS A 476 11.88 10.64 4.20
N HIS A 477 11.03 10.11 3.32
CA HIS A 477 11.47 9.45 2.10
C HIS A 477 12.17 10.35 1.08
N ASP A 478 11.96 11.67 1.17
CA ASP A 478 12.68 12.64 0.35
C ASP A 478 14.18 12.56 0.67
N LEU A 479 15.01 12.43 -0.37
CA LEU A 479 16.44 12.37 -0.17
C LEU A 479 17.01 13.79 -0.04
N ASN A 480 17.83 14.02 0.98
CA ASN A 480 18.51 15.30 1.19
C ASN A 480 19.69 15.49 0.20
N ALA A 481 20.49 16.53 0.41
CA ALA A 481 21.66 16.82 -0.44
C ALA A 481 22.70 15.68 -0.43
N ASN A 482 22.82 14.96 0.70
CA ASN A 482 23.70 13.80 0.88
C ASN A 482 23.09 12.50 0.34
N LYS A 483 21.92 12.57 -0.31
CA LYS A 483 21.20 11.43 -0.89
C LYS A 483 20.68 10.41 0.11
N ILE A 484 20.59 10.77 1.39
CA ILE A 484 19.94 9.94 2.43
C ILE A 484 18.49 10.40 2.65
N PRO A 485 17.58 9.51 3.11
CA PRO A 485 16.28 9.95 3.63
C PRO A 485 16.44 11.11 4.61
N THR A 486 15.66 12.18 4.43
CA THR A 486 15.87 13.43 5.15
C THR A 486 15.55 13.25 6.64
N PRO A 487 16.52 13.46 7.56
CA PRO A 487 16.25 13.40 8.99
C PRO A 487 15.18 14.43 9.42
N VAL A 488 14.26 14.01 10.28
CA VAL A 488 13.21 14.87 10.86
C VAL A 488 13.55 15.17 12.31
N LYS A 489 13.72 14.13 13.11
CA LYS A 489 13.93 14.25 14.55
C LYS A 489 14.55 12.97 15.12
N SER A 490 15.54 13.15 15.98
CA SER A 490 16.02 12.12 16.91
C SER A 490 15.27 12.30 18.24
N LEU A 491 14.79 11.21 18.82
CA LEU A 491 14.00 11.21 20.04
C LEU A 491 14.47 10.14 21.02
N HIS A 492 14.33 10.48 22.29
CA HIS A 492 14.47 9.60 23.43
C HIS A 492 13.59 10.12 24.57
N GLN A 493 13.54 9.42 25.71
CA GLN A 493 12.63 9.75 26.81
C GLN A 493 12.91 11.12 27.45
N ASP A 494 14.19 11.53 27.56
CA ASP A 494 14.56 12.89 28.02
C ASP A 494 14.32 14.00 26.99
N THR A 495 13.75 13.69 25.82
CA THR A 495 13.47 14.73 24.82
C THR A 495 12.29 15.60 25.28
N GLU A 496 12.44 16.92 25.23
CA GLU A 496 11.37 17.85 25.61
C GLU A 496 10.06 17.54 24.87
N GLY A 497 8.99 17.32 25.65
CA GLY A 497 7.66 16.99 25.14
C GLY A 497 7.40 15.49 24.98
N ILE A 498 8.36 14.64 25.32
CA ILE A 498 8.19 13.19 25.46
C ILE A 498 8.05 12.85 26.95
N SER A 499 7.14 11.96 27.29
CA SER A 499 6.90 11.51 28.67
C SER A 499 7.90 10.46 29.13
N GLY A 500 8.09 10.40 30.44
CA GLY A 500 9.08 9.53 31.11
C GLY A 500 10.43 10.23 31.33
N ALA A 501 11.41 9.46 31.80
CA ALA A 501 12.79 9.88 31.99
C ALA A 501 13.70 8.73 31.55
N ALA A 502 14.92 9.05 31.10
CA ALA A 502 15.86 8.03 30.68
C ALA A 502 16.43 7.26 31.88
N GLU A 503 16.14 5.97 31.94
CA GLU A 503 16.63 5.02 32.94
C GLU A 503 17.37 3.86 32.28
N ALA A 504 18.21 3.19 33.06
CA ALA A 504 19.05 2.14 32.51
C ALA A 504 18.22 0.91 32.14
N ASN A 505 18.34 0.47 30.88
CA ASN A 505 17.61 -0.66 30.30
C ASN A 505 16.13 -0.41 30.01
N ASP A 506 15.69 0.82 29.75
CA ASP A 506 14.30 1.05 29.32
C ASP A 506 14.01 0.51 27.92
N LEU A 507 15.03 0.50 27.06
CA LEU A 507 14.96 0.02 25.69
C LEU A 507 13.95 0.78 24.82
N PHE A 508 13.86 2.10 24.99
CA PHE A 508 12.98 2.94 24.19
C PHE A 508 13.29 2.78 22.68
N GLY A 509 12.27 2.46 21.88
CA GLY A 509 12.47 2.17 20.45
C GLY A 509 12.78 0.72 20.14
N LYS A 510 12.71 -0.20 21.11
CA LYS A 510 12.88 -1.64 20.85
C LYS A 510 11.83 -2.20 19.90
N ALA A 511 10.61 -1.68 19.94
CA ALA A 511 9.55 -2.01 19.00
C ALA A 511 9.00 -0.74 18.36
N LEU A 512 8.79 -0.77 17.05
CA LEU A 512 8.25 0.33 16.28
C LEU A 512 7.15 -0.15 15.33
N SER A 513 6.10 0.64 15.21
CA SER A 513 5.09 0.48 14.17
C SER A 513 4.54 1.84 13.77
N MET A 514 4.21 2.01 12.49
CA MET A 514 3.80 3.30 11.95
C MET A 514 2.66 3.14 10.94
N THR A 515 1.73 4.09 10.93
CA THR A 515 0.67 4.16 9.91
C THR A 515 0.39 5.61 9.48
N SER A 516 -0.21 5.80 8.31
CA SER A 516 -0.63 7.11 7.80
C SER A 516 -1.78 7.68 8.61
N TYR A 517 -1.77 9.00 8.80
CA TYR A 517 -2.81 9.73 9.51
C TYR A 517 -3.27 10.95 8.72
N ARG A 518 -4.60 11.12 8.64
CA ARG A 518 -5.23 12.33 8.12
C ARG A 518 -5.95 13.03 9.25
N ALA A 519 -5.44 14.19 9.65
CA ALA A 519 -6.16 15.07 10.55
C ALA A 519 -7.42 15.64 9.88
N ASP A 520 -8.43 16.00 10.67
CA ASP A 520 -9.74 16.45 10.19
C ASP A 520 -9.66 17.59 9.16
N ALA A 521 -8.85 18.62 9.44
CA ALA A 521 -8.65 19.76 8.55
C ALA A 521 -7.72 19.49 7.35
N ALA A 522 -7.05 18.33 7.27
CA ALA A 522 -6.05 18.05 6.24
C ALA A 522 -6.70 17.49 4.97
N ALA A 523 -6.23 17.89 3.79
CA ALA A 523 -6.72 17.36 2.52
C ALA A 523 -6.23 15.93 2.24
N THR A 524 -5.10 15.52 2.82
CA THR A 524 -4.42 14.24 2.56
C THR A 524 -3.87 13.62 3.85
N ASP A 525 -3.66 12.31 3.83
CA ASP A 525 -3.11 11.46 4.88
C ASP A 525 -1.57 11.47 4.96
N ARG A 526 -0.95 12.64 4.81
CA ARG A 526 0.51 12.78 4.75
C ARG A 526 1.21 12.83 6.11
N ASP A 527 0.45 12.90 7.19
CA ASP A 527 1.01 12.75 8.53
C ASP A 527 1.16 11.26 8.83
N SER A 528 1.95 10.95 9.86
CA SER A 528 2.13 9.60 10.36
C SER A 528 1.88 9.56 11.85
N VAL A 529 1.41 8.42 12.35
CA VAL A 529 1.41 8.12 13.78
C VAL A 529 2.26 6.89 14.02
N ILE A 530 3.12 6.97 15.02
CA ILE A 530 4.11 5.96 15.40
C ILE A 530 3.78 5.48 16.80
N ALA A 531 3.80 4.17 17.04
CA ALA A 531 3.90 3.60 18.39
C ALA A 531 5.34 3.18 18.66
N VAL A 532 5.83 3.52 19.85
CA VAL A 532 7.20 3.26 20.30
C VAL A 532 7.13 2.46 21.59
N GLY A 533 7.60 1.21 21.53
CA GLY A 533 7.70 0.33 22.69
C GLY A 533 8.96 0.62 23.51
N SER A 534 8.82 0.57 24.83
CA SER A 534 9.89 0.67 25.82
C SER A 534 9.69 -0.43 26.88
N PRO A 535 9.83 -1.72 26.51
CA PRO A 535 9.44 -2.84 27.37
C PRO A 535 10.33 -3.03 28.60
N GLY A 536 11.50 -2.37 28.64
CA GLY A 536 12.40 -2.42 29.78
C GLY A 536 12.05 -1.41 30.88
N GLU A 537 11.15 -0.47 30.61
CA GLU A 537 10.72 0.57 31.54
C GLU A 537 10.31 -0.03 32.90
N ALA A 538 10.77 0.61 33.98
CA ALA A 538 10.30 0.32 35.32
C ALA A 538 9.06 1.16 35.67
N ILE A 539 8.02 0.53 36.23
CA ILE A 539 6.84 1.23 36.72
C ILE A 539 6.78 1.13 38.25
N THR A 540 6.78 2.26 38.96
CA THR A 540 6.70 2.29 40.43
C THR A 540 5.24 2.24 40.89
N VAL A 541 4.88 1.20 41.64
CA VAL A 541 3.54 1.03 42.22
C VAL A 541 3.65 0.94 43.73
N ALA A 542 3.05 1.88 44.44
CA ALA A 542 3.06 1.94 45.92
C ALA A 542 4.48 1.77 46.52
N ASP A 543 5.43 2.56 46.00
CA ASP A 543 6.86 2.58 46.39
C ASP A 543 7.66 1.30 46.05
N ALA A 544 7.12 0.41 45.22
CA ALA A 544 7.81 -0.77 44.71
C ALA A 544 7.96 -0.72 43.19
N ASP A 545 9.21 -0.79 42.72
CA ASP A 545 9.51 -0.78 41.28
C ASP A 545 9.23 -2.14 40.64
N ARG A 546 8.50 -2.10 39.53
CA ARG A 546 8.25 -3.23 38.65
C ARG A 546 9.20 -3.13 37.47
N ALA A 547 10.41 -3.66 37.65
CA ALA A 547 11.42 -3.64 36.59
C ALA A 547 10.94 -4.39 35.33
N ASN A 548 11.18 -3.82 34.15
CA ASN A 548 10.71 -4.36 32.86
C ASN A 548 9.18 -4.57 32.82
N ALA A 549 8.41 -3.72 33.50
CA ALA A 549 6.96 -3.70 33.34
C ALA A 549 6.59 -3.18 31.94
N GLY A 550 7.30 -2.16 31.46
CA GLY A 550 7.20 -1.67 30.10
C GLY A 550 6.15 -0.57 29.89
N ARG A 551 6.29 0.16 28.78
CA ARG A 551 5.32 1.17 28.32
C ARG A 551 5.35 1.36 26.80
N VAL A 552 4.35 2.06 26.27
CA VAL A 552 4.26 2.48 24.87
C VAL A 552 3.98 3.99 24.78
N VAL A 553 4.70 4.68 23.89
CA VAL A 553 4.47 6.09 23.56
C VAL A 553 3.98 6.22 22.11
N ASN A 554 2.89 6.96 21.89
CA ASN A 554 2.33 7.23 20.58
C ASN A 554 2.68 8.66 20.15
N LEU A 555 3.25 8.81 18.95
CA LEU A 555 3.75 10.08 18.41
C LEU A 555 3.08 10.42 17.10
N ARG A 556 2.70 11.69 16.88
CA ARG A 556 2.34 12.20 15.56
C ARG A 556 3.53 12.89 14.92
N VAL A 557 3.75 12.57 13.65
CA VAL A 557 4.72 13.27 12.78
C VAL A 557 3.94 13.92 11.66
N THR A 558 3.98 15.25 11.59
CA THR A 558 3.31 15.99 10.51
C THR A 558 4.09 15.90 9.21
N ALA A 559 3.43 16.05 8.06
CA ALA A 559 4.11 16.13 6.76
C ALA A 559 5.21 17.21 6.70
N ALA A 560 5.07 18.28 7.50
CA ALA A 560 6.08 19.33 7.64
C ALA A 560 7.30 18.89 8.46
N GLY A 561 7.16 17.89 9.34
CA GLY A 561 8.21 17.35 10.20
C GLY A 561 8.09 17.76 11.68
N ALA A 562 7.01 18.43 12.08
CA ALA A 562 6.73 18.64 13.51
C ALA A 562 6.34 17.31 14.17
N VAL A 563 6.89 17.04 15.35
CA VAL A 563 6.63 15.83 16.13
C VAL A 563 6.00 16.20 17.47
N SER A 564 4.97 15.46 17.89
CA SER A 564 4.29 15.64 19.17
C SER A 564 3.85 14.31 19.75
N GLU A 565 4.04 14.11 21.05
CA GLU A 565 3.43 13.00 21.77
C GLU A 565 1.91 13.15 21.79
N LEU A 566 1.21 12.06 21.47
CA LEU A 566 -0.24 11.96 21.55
C LEU A 566 -0.66 11.36 22.89
N GLN A 567 0.03 10.30 23.31
CA GLN A 567 -0.30 9.47 24.47
C GLN A 567 0.92 8.66 24.93
N GLU A 568 0.88 8.32 26.21
CA GLU A 568 1.69 7.26 26.82
C GLU A 568 0.73 6.25 27.45
N ILE A 569 1.05 4.95 27.35
CA ILE A 569 0.20 3.82 27.75
C ILE A 569 1.06 2.81 28.52
N GLN A 570 0.58 2.40 29.69
CA GLN A 570 1.15 1.35 30.56
C GLN A 570 0.06 0.83 31.52
N GLN A 571 0.23 -0.35 32.12
CA GLN A 571 -0.85 -1.07 32.84
C GLN A 571 -1.38 -0.36 34.10
N GLU A 572 -0.60 0.52 34.73
CA GLU A 572 -0.98 1.33 35.90
C GLU A 572 -1.60 2.68 35.51
N LYS A 573 -1.75 2.95 34.21
CA LYS A 573 -2.36 4.18 33.73
C LYS A 573 -3.86 4.13 33.99
N ALA A 574 -4.42 5.27 34.40
CA ALA A 574 -5.87 5.39 34.56
C ALA A 574 -6.60 4.95 33.28
N ASP A 575 -7.65 4.15 33.45
CA ASP A 575 -8.47 3.55 32.38
C ASP A 575 -7.74 2.57 31.46
N VAL A 576 -6.58 2.05 31.88
CA VAL A 576 -5.92 0.88 31.25
C VAL A 576 -6.10 -0.34 32.16
N THR A 577 -6.50 -1.45 31.56
CA THR A 577 -6.73 -2.73 32.23
C THR A 577 -5.40 -3.46 32.45
N GLY A 578 -5.29 -4.16 33.58
CA GLY A 578 -4.09 -4.91 33.96
C GLY A 578 -3.44 -4.32 35.21
N THR A 579 -2.42 -4.99 35.70
CA THR A 579 -1.54 -4.49 36.77
C THR A 579 -0.11 -4.83 36.39
N SER A 580 0.83 -3.92 36.59
CA SER A 580 2.22 -4.16 36.24
C SER A 580 2.90 -5.15 37.18
N GLU A 581 3.53 -6.16 36.60
CA GLU A 581 4.41 -7.12 37.24
C GLU A 581 5.85 -6.96 36.73
N THR A 582 6.80 -7.50 37.49
CA THR A 582 8.19 -7.51 37.05
C THR A 582 8.33 -8.48 35.88
N GLY A 583 8.71 -7.97 34.71
CA GLY A 583 8.98 -8.79 33.54
C GLY A 583 7.87 -8.84 32.49
N ASP A 584 6.73 -8.18 32.71
CA ASP A 584 5.60 -8.13 31.76
C ASP A 584 6.03 -7.73 30.35
N ARG A 585 6.96 -6.78 30.26
CA ARG A 585 7.50 -6.23 29.01
C ARG A 585 6.39 -5.68 28.11
N PHE A 586 5.49 -4.89 28.69
CA PHE A 586 4.47 -4.16 27.94
C PHE A 586 5.12 -3.31 26.84
N GLY A 587 4.74 -3.55 25.59
CA GLY A 587 5.37 -2.89 24.44
C GLY A 587 6.54 -3.66 23.85
N GLU A 588 6.74 -4.95 24.20
CA GLU A 588 7.75 -5.82 23.57
C GLU A 588 7.56 -5.91 22.05
N GLN A 589 6.30 -5.91 21.62
CA GLN A 589 5.89 -5.78 20.24
C GLN A 589 4.74 -4.78 20.17
N VAL A 590 4.72 -3.93 19.14
CA VAL A 590 3.62 -3.00 18.85
C VAL A 590 3.22 -3.11 17.39
N SER A 591 1.92 -2.98 17.12
CA SER A 591 1.41 -2.94 15.75
C SER A 591 0.27 -1.95 15.62
N VAL A 592 0.40 -0.99 14.71
CA VAL A 592 -0.60 0.08 14.52
C VAL A 592 -1.23 0.01 13.15
N VAL A 593 -2.50 0.41 13.07
CA VAL A 593 -3.21 0.45 11.79
C VAL A 593 -4.23 1.58 11.74
N ASN A 594 -4.45 2.09 10.54
CA ASN A 594 -5.67 2.83 10.20
C ASN A 594 -6.63 1.89 9.45
N THR A 595 -7.75 1.53 10.07
CA THR A 595 -8.76 0.63 9.48
C THR A 595 -9.60 1.32 8.40
N SER A 596 -9.50 2.64 8.27
CA SER A 596 -10.10 3.43 7.20
C SER A 596 -9.05 4.35 6.56
N PRO A 597 -8.10 3.77 5.79
CA PRO A 597 -7.07 4.56 5.13
C PRO A 597 -7.70 5.65 4.25
N ARG A 598 -7.01 6.78 4.09
CA ARG A 598 -7.44 7.98 3.34
C ARG A 598 -8.62 8.77 3.95
N SER A 599 -9.41 8.17 4.85
CA SER A 599 -10.40 8.87 5.67
C SER A 599 -9.73 9.70 6.78
N VAL A 600 -10.49 10.62 7.41
CA VAL A 600 -10.04 11.27 8.65
C VAL A 600 -9.78 10.19 9.70
N GLY A 601 -8.60 10.20 10.29
CA GLY A 601 -8.25 9.27 11.37
C GLY A 601 -8.96 9.66 12.67
N THR A 602 -9.64 8.70 13.30
CA THR A 602 -10.34 8.88 14.58
C THR A 602 -9.84 7.86 15.60
N ALA A 603 -10.24 8.02 16.86
CA ALA A 603 -9.92 7.04 17.92
C ALA A 603 -10.46 5.63 17.61
N THR A 604 -11.48 5.50 16.75
CA THR A 604 -12.06 4.20 16.36
C THR A 604 -11.40 3.58 15.14
N THR A 605 -10.74 4.37 14.29
CA THR A 605 -10.08 3.86 13.08
C THR A 605 -8.58 3.72 13.24
N MET A 606 -7.96 4.52 14.12
CA MET A 606 -6.54 4.45 14.42
C MET A 606 -6.35 3.54 15.65
N LEU A 607 -5.92 2.31 15.41
CA LEU A 607 -5.85 1.26 16.43
C LEU A 607 -4.40 0.83 16.66
N LEU A 608 -4.13 0.38 17.89
CA LEU A 608 -2.85 -0.14 18.36
C LEU A 608 -3.10 -1.51 18.99
N ALA A 609 -2.22 -2.46 18.73
CA ALA A 609 -2.06 -3.70 19.50
C ALA A 609 -0.68 -3.71 20.17
N VAL A 610 -0.63 -4.13 21.41
CA VAL A 610 0.56 -4.20 22.26
C VAL A 610 0.73 -5.62 22.77
N GLY A 611 1.93 -6.17 22.62
CA GLY A 611 2.32 -7.45 23.21
C GLY A 611 2.86 -7.28 24.63
N ILE A 612 2.49 -8.23 25.50
CA ILE A 612 2.89 -8.29 26.92
C ILE A 612 3.34 -9.72 27.23
N PRO A 613 4.44 -10.21 26.64
CA PRO A 613 4.75 -11.64 26.67
C PRO A 613 5.23 -12.19 28.01
N GLY A 614 5.59 -11.33 28.97
CA GLY A 614 5.92 -11.77 30.33
C GLY A 614 4.72 -11.85 31.28
N GLU A 615 3.52 -11.49 30.82
CA GLU A 615 2.33 -11.50 31.67
C GLU A 615 1.98 -12.90 32.18
N ASN A 616 1.55 -12.97 33.44
CA ASN A 616 1.09 -14.19 34.09
C ASN A 616 -0.45 -14.28 34.13
N GLU A 617 -1.04 -15.19 33.35
CA GLU A 617 -2.48 -15.44 33.44
C GLU A 617 -2.80 -16.47 34.53
N GLY A 618 -3.17 -15.96 35.71
CA GLY A 618 -3.52 -16.78 36.86
C GLY A 618 -2.31 -17.56 37.40
N THR A 619 -2.18 -18.84 37.03
CA THR A 619 -1.02 -19.67 37.40
C THR A 619 -0.13 -20.04 36.22
N ALA A 620 -0.48 -19.60 35.01
CA ALA A 620 0.31 -19.85 33.82
C ALA A 620 1.42 -18.79 33.71
N VAL A 621 2.60 -19.12 34.23
CA VAL A 621 3.74 -18.20 34.24
C VAL A 621 4.20 -17.89 32.83
N ASP A 622 4.43 -16.62 32.51
CA ASP A 622 4.84 -16.13 31.19
C ASP A 622 3.95 -16.67 30.06
N SER A 623 2.63 -16.78 30.30
CA SER A 623 1.69 -17.13 29.24
C SER A 623 1.57 -16.03 28.20
N GLY A 624 1.75 -14.78 28.65
CA GLY A 624 1.67 -13.57 27.85
C GLY A 624 0.24 -13.13 27.54
N ALA A 625 0.13 -11.88 27.07
CA ALA A 625 -1.12 -11.26 26.64
C ALA A 625 -0.92 -10.35 25.42
N VAL A 626 -2.03 -10.04 24.75
CA VAL A 626 -2.12 -8.92 23.80
C VAL A 626 -3.18 -7.95 24.31
N GLN A 627 -2.90 -6.66 24.22
CA GLN A 627 -3.86 -5.62 24.58
C GLN A 627 -4.02 -4.62 23.43
N THR A 628 -5.25 -4.25 23.11
CA THR A 628 -5.54 -3.26 22.06
C THR A 628 -5.89 -1.91 22.65
N PHE A 629 -5.64 -0.83 21.89
CA PHE A 629 -5.91 0.55 22.30
C PHE A 629 -6.28 1.42 21.10
N SER A 630 -6.85 2.60 21.38
CA SER A 630 -6.94 3.67 20.39
C SER A 630 -5.58 4.36 20.29
N LEU A 631 -5.05 4.47 19.07
CA LEU A 631 -3.75 5.11 18.84
C LEU A 631 -3.79 6.62 19.09
N ILE A 632 -4.99 7.22 18.93
CA ILE A 632 -5.27 8.63 19.23
C ILE A 632 -6.36 8.71 20.31
N GLY A 633 -6.15 9.55 21.31
CA GLY A 633 -6.48 9.16 22.70
C GLY A 633 -7.83 9.57 23.20
N ALA A 634 -8.44 9.01 24.24
CA ALA A 634 -7.83 8.41 25.43
C ALA A 634 -7.51 6.91 25.32
N PRO A 635 -6.51 6.39 26.08
CA PRO A 635 -6.09 4.99 26.01
C PRO A 635 -7.22 3.98 26.24
N GLY A 636 -8.08 4.20 27.24
CA GLY A 636 -9.14 3.26 27.61
C GLY A 636 -10.27 3.08 26.58
N ALA A 637 -10.33 3.88 25.52
CA ALA A 637 -11.44 3.87 24.56
C ALA A 637 -11.57 2.55 23.78
N ALA A 638 -10.44 1.90 23.45
CA ALA A 638 -10.40 0.60 22.78
C ALA A 638 -9.57 -0.43 23.56
N ASP A 639 -9.40 -0.21 24.86
CA ASP A 639 -8.72 -1.15 25.76
C ASP A 639 -9.43 -2.51 25.79
N ARG A 640 -8.80 -3.54 25.22
CA ARG A 640 -9.24 -4.94 25.35
C ARG A 640 -8.07 -5.85 25.69
N TRP A 641 -8.25 -6.61 26.75
CA TRP A 641 -7.35 -7.69 27.18
C TRP A 641 -7.63 -8.97 26.39
N ILE A 642 -6.61 -9.51 25.71
CA ILE A 642 -6.73 -10.66 24.81
C ILE A 642 -5.77 -11.75 25.26
N VAL A 643 -6.36 -12.84 25.75
CA VAL A 643 -5.68 -14.10 26.09
C VAL A 643 -6.52 -15.29 25.63
N PRO A 644 -5.96 -16.50 25.50
CA PRO A 644 -6.73 -17.67 25.11
C PRO A 644 -7.91 -17.90 26.06
N GLY A 645 -9.10 -18.10 25.53
CA GLY A 645 -10.34 -18.28 26.30
C GLY A 645 -10.99 -16.99 26.80
N SER A 646 -10.40 -15.82 26.53
CA SER A 646 -11.00 -14.53 26.86
C SER A 646 -12.27 -14.23 26.04
N ALA A 647 -13.01 -13.19 26.46
CA ALA A 647 -14.22 -12.73 25.77
C ALA A 647 -13.95 -12.21 24.33
N ALA A 648 -12.69 -11.93 23.98
CA ALA A 648 -12.29 -11.60 22.61
C ALA A 648 -12.36 -12.80 21.65
N GLY A 649 -12.50 -14.03 22.17
CA GLY A 649 -12.71 -15.23 21.37
C GLY A 649 -11.44 -15.89 20.84
N LEU A 650 -10.25 -15.51 21.33
CA LEU A 650 -9.00 -16.23 21.04
C LEU A 650 -9.14 -17.67 21.58
N PRO A 651 -9.00 -18.72 20.74
CA PRO A 651 -9.24 -20.10 21.19
C PRO A 651 -8.19 -20.62 22.17
N GLY A 652 -8.60 -21.52 23.06
CA GLY A 652 -7.69 -22.25 23.96
C GLY A 652 -7.75 -21.80 25.42
N VAL A 653 -6.69 -22.10 26.17
CA VAL A 653 -6.46 -21.67 27.55
C VAL A 653 -5.00 -21.20 27.67
N PRO A 654 -4.68 -20.23 28.54
CA PRO A 654 -3.30 -19.76 28.68
C PRO A 654 -2.38 -20.89 29.15
N GLY A 655 -1.28 -21.11 28.44
CA GLY A 655 -0.23 -22.07 28.82
C GLY A 655 1.04 -21.38 29.31
N ALA A 656 1.77 -22.01 30.23
CA ALA A 656 3.01 -21.45 30.75
C ALA A 656 4.11 -21.42 29.67
N GLY A 657 4.80 -20.28 29.55
CA GLY A 657 5.88 -20.07 28.58
C GLY A 657 5.41 -19.97 27.12
N GLU A 658 4.12 -19.72 26.88
CA GLU A 658 3.59 -19.48 25.54
C GLU A 658 4.01 -18.11 24.98
N LEU A 659 4.31 -17.15 25.85
CA LEU A 659 4.80 -15.81 25.50
C LEU A 659 3.89 -15.12 24.47
N LEU A 660 2.58 -15.22 24.64
CA LEU A 660 1.63 -14.53 23.77
C LEU A 660 1.96 -13.03 23.71
N GLY A 661 1.93 -12.45 22.50
CA GLY A 661 2.30 -11.05 22.27
C GLY A 661 3.67 -10.84 21.65
N THR A 662 4.48 -11.90 21.44
CA THR A 662 5.74 -11.78 20.68
C THR A 662 5.56 -11.64 19.17
N SER A 663 4.38 -11.96 18.63
CA SER A 663 4.09 -11.90 17.18
C SER A 663 2.68 -11.34 16.98
N ILE A 664 2.61 -10.06 16.62
CA ILE A 664 1.36 -9.36 16.34
C ILE A 664 1.48 -8.46 15.11
N THR A 665 0.46 -8.51 14.25
CA THR A 665 0.35 -7.65 13.06
C THR A 665 -1.08 -7.11 12.95
N ALA A 666 -1.22 -5.80 12.95
CA ALA A 666 -2.49 -5.11 12.77
C ALA A 666 -2.69 -4.80 11.28
N THR A 667 -3.74 -5.34 10.69
CA THR A 667 -4.16 -5.01 9.32
C THR A 667 -5.46 -4.20 9.35
N ALA A 668 -5.87 -3.61 8.24
CA ALA A 668 -7.07 -2.77 8.25
C ALA A 668 -8.37 -3.55 8.53
N THR A 669 -8.34 -4.88 8.48
CA THR A 669 -9.53 -5.75 8.65
C THR A 669 -9.46 -6.63 9.89
N ASP A 670 -8.27 -7.09 10.29
CA ASP A 670 -8.09 -8.03 11.38
C ASP A 670 -6.77 -7.78 12.14
N LEU A 671 -6.74 -8.21 13.39
CA LEU A 671 -5.54 -8.34 14.21
C LEU A 671 -5.00 -9.78 14.10
N TYR A 672 -3.76 -9.92 13.69
CA TYR A 672 -3.12 -11.20 13.48
C TYR A 672 -2.25 -11.50 14.69
N ILE A 673 -2.41 -12.69 15.26
CA ILE A 673 -1.71 -13.12 16.47
C ILE A 673 -1.01 -14.43 16.16
N GLY A 674 0.32 -14.40 16.20
CA GLY A 674 1.15 -15.59 16.15
C GLY A 674 1.45 -16.12 17.54
N MET A 675 1.39 -17.43 17.71
CA MET A 675 1.73 -18.12 18.95
C MET A 675 2.82 -19.16 18.64
N PRO A 676 4.09 -18.77 18.50
CA PRO A 676 5.15 -19.70 18.10
C PRO A 676 5.51 -20.71 19.19
N ASN A 677 5.26 -20.42 20.47
CA ASN A 677 5.64 -21.28 21.60
C ASN A 677 4.49 -22.13 22.16
N GLY A 678 3.29 -22.04 21.59
CA GLY A 678 2.10 -22.77 22.03
C GLY A 678 0.87 -22.42 21.18
N PRO A 679 -0.32 -22.96 21.44
CA PRO A 679 -0.64 -23.92 22.49
C PRO A 679 -0.20 -25.36 22.19
N GLY A 680 0.22 -25.64 20.94
CA GLY A 680 0.85 -26.90 20.55
C GLY A 680 2.37 -26.77 20.43
N ALA A 681 3.10 -27.89 20.47
CA ALA A 681 4.57 -27.92 20.34
C ALA A 681 5.14 -27.40 19.00
N ARG A 682 4.26 -27.03 18.05
CA ARG A 682 4.62 -26.50 16.74
C ARG A 682 4.28 -25.01 16.59
N GLY A 683 3.49 -24.45 17.50
CA GLY A 683 2.87 -23.13 17.40
C GLY A 683 1.51 -23.11 16.67
N ALA A 684 0.87 -21.94 16.66
CA ALA A 684 -0.38 -21.64 15.98
C ALA A 684 -0.42 -20.17 15.53
N ALA A 685 -1.40 -19.82 14.69
CA ALA A 685 -1.65 -18.45 14.30
C ALA A 685 -3.15 -18.16 14.16
N HIS A 686 -3.56 -16.92 14.44
CA HIS A 686 -4.96 -16.52 14.48
C HIS A 686 -5.19 -15.17 13.80
N LEU A 687 -6.32 -15.07 13.10
CA LEU A 687 -6.85 -13.81 12.56
C LEU A 687 -8.10 -13.44 13.36
N MET A 688 -7.98 -12.38 14.15
CA MET A 688 -9.05 -11.86 15.00
C MET A 688 -9.72 -10.66 14.35
N PRO A 689 -11.03 -10.72 14.06
CA PRO A 689 -11.75 -9.58 13.53
C PRO A 689 -11.69 -8.37 14.48
N TRP A 690 -11.56 -7.15 13.95
CA TRP A 690 -11.51 -5.94 14.79
C TRP A 690 -12.72 -5.79 15.72
N SER A 691 -13.89 -6.30 15.32
CA SER A 691 -15.09 -6.29 16.18
C SER A 691 -14.89 -7.08 17.48
N ASN A 692 -14.08 -8.13 17.47
CA ASN A 692 -13.78 -8.92 18.67
C ASN A 692 -12.88 -8.17 19.64
N VAL A 693 -11.92 -7.42 19.10
CA VAL A 693 -10.82 -6.82 19.86
C VAL A 693 -10.98 -5.31 20.09
N THR A 694 -12.11 -4.73 19.69
CA THR A 694 -12.50 -3.34 20.02
C THR A 694 -13.84 -3.26 20.77
N GLY A 695 -14.44 -4.40 21.12
CA GLY A 695 -15.67 -4.46 21.91
C GLY A 695 -16.99 -4.52 21.13
N GLY A 696 -16.93 -4.83 19.84
CA GLY A 696 -18.09 -5.16 19.04
C GLY A 696 -18.59 -6.59 19.27
N ALA A 697 -19.46 -7.05 18.36
CA ALA A 697 -19.92 -8.44 18.39
C ALA A 697 -18.77 -9.40 18.10
N VAL A 698 -18.66 -10.46 18.91
CA VAL A 698 -17.68 -11.52 18.71
C VAL A 698 -18.05 -12.32 17.47
N ALA A 699 -17.20 -12.26 16.47
CA ALA A 699 -17.23 -13.02 15.23
C ALA A 699 -16.26 -14.20 15.27
N PRO A 700 -16.39 -15.21 14.39
CA PRO A 700 -15.49 -16.34 14.33
C PRO A 700 -14.02 -15.91 14.09
N VAL A 701 -13.10 -16.50 14.84
CA VAL A 701 -11.64 -16.34 14.65
C VAL A 701 -11.15 -17.39 13.67
N THR A 702 -10.40 -16.99 12.65
CA THR A 702 -9.73 -17.92 11.74
C THR A 702 -8.46 -18.43 12.41
N THR A 703 -8.26 -19.75 12.43
CA THR A 703 -7.10 -20.39 13.09
C THR A 703 -6.31 -21.21 12.10
N TYR A 704 -5.00 -21.03 12.09
CA TYR A 704 -4.04 -21.80 11.31
C TYR A 704 -3.21 -22.65 12.27
N GLU A 705 -3.20 -23.96 12.05
CA GLU A 705 -2.50 -24.92 12.92
C GLU A 705 -1.79 -26.00 12.10
N PRO A 706 -0.50 -26.26 12.33
CA PRO A 706 0.24 -27.32 11.63
C PRO A 706 -0.41 -28.70 11.82
N GLY A 707 -0.83 -29.33 10.71
CA GLY A 707 -1.54 -30.60 10.67
C GLY A 707 -3.04 -30.50 10.41
N LYS A 708 -3.58 -29.29 10.22
CA LYS A 708 -4.98 -29.02 9.84
C LYS A 708 -5.06 -28.29 8.50
N ASP A 709 -6.18 -28.42 7.81
CA ASP A 709 -6.53 -27.63 6.61
C ASP A 709 -5.43 -27.60 5.52
N GLY A 710 -4.75 -28.73 5.33
CA GLY A 710 -3.68 -28.89 4.35
C GLY A 710 -2.30 -28.41 4.81
N LEU A 711 -2.18 -27.78 5.97
CA LEU A 711 -0.89 -27.42 6.56
C LEU A 711 -0.14 -28.68 7.03
N PRO A 712 1.14 -28.85 6.69
CA PRO A 712 1.94 -29.98 7.16
C PRO A 712 2.01 -30.05 8.70
N ALA A 713 1.99 -31.28 9.23
CA ALA A 713 2.10 -31.56 10.66
C ALA A 713 3.55 -31.50 11.18
N VAL A 714 4.30 -30.45 10.81
CA VAL A 714 5.70 -30.23 11.17
C VAL A 714 5.93 -28.77 11.51
N GLY A 715 6.97 -28.49 12.29
CA GLY A 715 7.33 -27.13 12.69
C GLY A 715 7.78 -27.06 14.14
N LYS A 716 8.31 -25.89 14.53
CA LYS A 716 8.78 -25.61 15.89
C LYS A 716 8.42 -24.21 16.40
N ALA A 717 8.21 -23.26 15.50
CA ALA A 717 7.88 -21.87 15.83
C ALA A 717 6.90 -21.29 14.80
N PHE A 718 5.90 -22.07 14.39
CA PHE A 718 4.88 -21.61 13.45
C PHE A 718 4.10 -20.43 14.03
N GLY A 719 4.06 -19.32 13.29
CA GLY A 719 3.47 -18.06 13.75
C GLY A 719 4.49 -17.09 14.34
N ALA A 720 5.80 -17.34 14.22
CA ALA A 720 6.82 -16.39 14.69
C ALA A 720 6.75 -15.02 14.00
N ALA A 721 6.28 -15.00 12.74
CA ALA A 721 5.85 -13.80 12.03
C ALA A 721 4.63 -14.15 11.18
N ILE A 722 3.71 -13.19 11.01
CA ILE A 722 2.49 -13.36 10.23
C ILE A 722 2.12 -12.06 9.51
N GLN A 723 1.73 -12.16 8.23
CA GLN A 723 1.37 -11.03 7.36
C GLN A 723 0.18 -11.35 6.47
#